data_AF-G7NPR5-F1
#
_entry.id   AF-G7NPR5-F1
#
_cell.length_a   1.000
_cell.length_b   1.000
_cell.length_c   1.000
_cell.angle_alpha   90.00
_cell.angle_beta   90.00
_cell.angle_gamma   90.00
#
_symmetry.space_group_name_H-M   'P 1'
#
loop_
_entity.id
_entity.type
_entity.pdbx_description
1 polymer ?
#
loop_
_entity_poly.entity_id
_entity_poly.type
_entity_poly.pdbx_seq_one_letter_code
_entity_poly.pdbx_strand_id
1 'polypeptide(L)'
;MWALSPTVFALLSKNLMIVHSDLAVHFPAIQYAVLYTLYSHCTRHDHFISSSLSSSSPSLFDGAVISTVTTATKKHFSIILNLLGILLKKDNLNQDTRKLLMTWALEVAVLMKKSETYAPLFSLPSFHKFCKGLLANTLVEDVNICLQACSSLHALSSSLPDDLLQRCVDVCRVQLVHSGTRIRQAFGKLLKSIPLDVVLSNNNHTEIQEISLALRSHMSKAPSNTFHPQDFSDVISFILYGNSHRTGKDNWLERLFYSCQRLDKRDQSTIPRNLLKTDAVLWQWAIWEAAQFTVLSKLRTPLGRAQDTFQTIEGIIRSLAAHTLNPDQDVSQWTTADNDEGHGNNQLRLVLLLQYLENLEKLMYNAYEGCANALTSPPKVIRTFFYTNRQTCQDWLTRIRLSIMRVGLLAGQPAVTVRHGFDLLTEMKTTNLSQGNELEVTIMMVVEALCELHCPEAIQGIAVWSSSIVGKNLLWINSVAQQAEGRFEKASVEYQEHLCAMTGVDCCISSFDKSVLTLANAGRNSASPKHSLNGESRKTVLSKPTDSSPEVINYLGNKACECYISIADWAAVQEWQNAIHDLKKSTSSTSLNLKADFNYIKSLSSFESGKFVECTEQLELLPGENINLLAGGSKEKIDMKKLLPNMLSPDPRELQKSIEVQLLRSSVCLATALNPIEQDQKWQSITENVVKYLKQTSRISIGPLRLSTLTVSQSLPVLSTLQLYCSSALENTVSNRL
;
A
#
# COMPACT_ATOMS: atom_id res chain seq x y z
N MET A 1 39.51 -42.87 8.14
CA MET A 1 39.38 -41.61 7.37
C MET A 1 40.76 -41.27 6.82
N TRP A 2 40.91 -41.02 5.52
CA TRP A 2 42.22 -40.72 4.93
C TRP A 2 42.58 -39.27 5.28
N ALA A 3 43.56 -39.07 6.17
CA ALA A 3 44.04 -37.74 6.57
C ALA A 3 45.01 -37.20 5.51
N LEU A 4 44.50 -36.90 4.32
CA LEU A 4 45.26 -36.25 3.26
C LEU A 4 45.53 -34.79 3.63
N SER A 5 46.71 -34.27 3.28
CA SER A 5 47.09 -32.87 3.45
C SER A 5 47.40 -32.25 2.08
N PRO A 6 46.65 -31.23 1.61
CA PRO A 6 45.46 -30.67 2.26
C PRO A 6 44.25 -31.63 2.24
N THR A 7 43.33 -31.47 3.18
CA THR A 7 42.05 -32.21 3.17
C THR A 7 41.21 -31.81 1.96
N VAL A 8 40.32 -32.69 1.49
CA VAL A 8 39.42 -32.40 0.36
C VAL A 8 38.61 -31.12 0.61
N PHE A 9 38.08 -30.94 1.83
CA PHE A 9 37.35 -29.73 2.20
C PHE A 9 38.23 -28.48 2.11
N ALA A 10 39.46 -28.51 2.64
CA ALA A 10 40.37 -27.36 2.59
C ALA A 10 40.82 -27.04 1.15
N LEU A 11 41.10 -28.07 0.35
CA LEU A 11 41.48 -27.94 -1.05
C LEU A 11 40.40 -27.17 -1.83
N LEU A 12 39.15 -27.63 -1.75
CA LEU A 12 38.04 -27.06 -2.53
C LEU A 12 37.53 -25.72 -1.98
N SER A 13 37.56 -25.50 -0.66
CA SER A 13 37.00 -24.29 -0.03
C SER A 13 38.01 -23.17 0.24
N LYS A 14 39.32 -23.46 0.21
CA LYS A 14 40.37 -22.46 0.51
C LYS A 14 41.42 -22.38 -0.58
N ASN A 15 42.05 -23.50 -0.95
CA ASN A 15 43.16 -23.47 -1.91
C ASN A 15 42.69 -23.13 -3.33
N LEU A 16 41.56 -23.67 -3.76
CA LEU A 16 41.00 -23.42 -5.10
C LEU A 16 40.10 -22.18 -5.18
N MET A 17 40.14 -21.26 -4.20
CA MET A 17 39.30 -20.04 -4.22
C MET A 17 39.53 -19.14 -5.44
N ILE A 18 40.70 -19.23 -6.08
CA ILE A 18 41.03 -18.47 -7.30
C ILE A 18 40.10 -18.79 -8.49
N VAL A 19 39.47 -19.98 -8.50
CA VAL A 19 38.54 -20.38 -9.58
C VAL A 19 37.28 -19.51 -9.61
N HIS A 20 36.99 -18.76 -8.54
CA HIS A 20 35.83 -17.88 -8.43
C HIS A 20 36.10 -16.45 -8.95
N SER A 21 37.32 -16.16 -9.40
CA SER A 21 37.72 -14.86 -9.99
C SER A 21 37.59 -14.93 -11.52
N ASP A 22 38.60 -14.56 -12.29
CA ASP A 22 38.54 -14.49 -13.76
C ASP A 22 38.32 -15.85 -14.43
N LEU A 23 38.75 -16.94 -13.78
CA LEU A 23 38.50 -18.30 -14.25
C LEU A 23 37.01 -18.64 -14.30
N ALA A 24 36.18 -18.08 -13.43
CA ALA A 24 34.73 -18.29 -13.46
C ALA A 24 34.09 -17.67 -14.71
N VAL A 25 34.66 -16.59 -15.23
CA VAL A 25 34.16 -15.88 -16.41
C VAL A 25 34.50 -16.64 -17.69
N HIS A 26 35.73 -17.15 -17.81
CA HIS A 26 36.22 -17.80 -19.03
C HIS A 26 36.05 -19.33 -19.02
N PHE A 27 36.15 -19.96 -17.85
CA PHE A 27 36.10 -21.41 -17.66
C PHE A 27 35.12 -21.81 -16.53
N PRO A 28 33.83 -21.45 -16.64
CA PRO A 28 32.83 -21.63 -15.58
C PRO A 28 32.62 -23.10 -15.17
N ALA A 29 32.91 -24.06 -16.06
CA ALA A 29 32.80 -25.48 -15.77
C ALA A 29 33.72 -25.92 -14.61
N ILE A 30 34.89 -25.30 -14.46
CA ILE A 30 35.82 -25.60 -13.37
C ILE A 30 35.22 -25.14 -12.04
N GLN A 31 34.67 -23.93 -11.99
CA GLN A 31 33.98 -23.42 -10.81
C GLN A 31 32.81 -24.32 -10.43
N TYR A 32 31.99 -24.71 -11.40
CA TYR A 32 30.85 -25.60 -11.16
C TYR A 32 31.31 -26.94 -10.57
N ALA A 33 32.33 -27.58 -11.16
CA ALA A 33 32.85 -28.87 -10.68
C ALA A 33 33.39 -28.77 -9.23
N VAL A 34 34.16 -27.73 -8.92
CA VAL A 34 34.68 -27.48 -7.56
C VAL A 34 33.54 -27.35 -6.56
N LEU A 35 32.52 -26.53 -6.87
CA LEU A 35 31.38 -26.30 -5.99
C LEU A 35 30.48 -27.53 -5.88
N TYR A 36 30.26 -28.26 -6.97
CA TYR A 36 29.43 -29.46 -7.00
C TYR A 36 30.04 -30.59 -6.16
N THR A 37 31.34 -30.85 -6.32
CA THR A 37 32.04 -31.85 -5.50
C THR A 37 32.09 -31.43 -4.03
N LEU A 38 32.31 -30.14 -3.75
CA LEU A 38 32.29 -29.63 -2.38
C LEU A 38 30.91 -29.81 -1.73
N TYR A 39 29.85 -29.43 -2.43
CA TYR A 39 28.47 -29.62 -1.99
C TYR A 39 28.14 -31.09 -1.73
N SER A 40 28.48 -31.99 -2.67
CA SER A 40 28.27 -33.44 -2.52
C SER A 40 29.01 -34.02 -1.31
N HIS A 41 30.22 -33.53 -1.02
CA HIS A 41 30.94 -33.91 0.20
C HIS A 41 30.25 -33.39 1.47
N CYS A 42 29.78 -32.14 1.46
CA CYS A 42 29.17 -31.50 2.64
C CYS A 42 27.79 -32.06 2.98
N THR A 43 26.94 -32.40 2.00
CA THR A 43 25.58 -32.95 2.27
C THR A 43 25.65 -34.32 2.96
N ARG A 44 26.66 -35.15 2.65
CA ARG A 44 26.86 -36.46 3.31
C ARG A 44 27.16 -36.39 4.81
N HIS A 45 27.46 -35.21 5.33
CA HIS A 45 27.81 -34.97 6.73
C HIS A 45 26.92 -33.90 7.37
N ASP A 46 25.68 -33.72 6.87
CA ASP A 46 24.72 -32.70 7.35
C ASP A 46 25.36 -31.30 7.48
N HIS A 47 26.20 -30.97 6.50
CA HIS A 47 26.95 -29.71 6.42
C HIS A 47 27.80 -29.39 7.65
N PHE A 48 28.18 -30.40 8.44
CA PHE A 48 29.01 -30.27 9.64
C PHE A 48 28.40 -29.34 10.72
N ILE A 49 27.07 -29.29 10.82
CA ILE A 49 26.37 -28.48 11.84
C ILE A 49 26.69 -28.99 13.26
N SER A 50 26.60 -30.30 13.50
CA SER A 50 26.79 -30.90 14.82
C SER A 50 28.17 -30.63 15.41
N SER A 51 29.23 -30.66 14.57
CA SER A 51 30.59 -30.37 15.03
C SER A 51 30.84 -28.89 15.31
N SER A 52 30.04 -28.00 14.74
CA SER A 52 30.15 -26.55 14.96
C SER A 52 29.55 -26.12 16.31
N LEU A 53 28.62 -26.90 16.86
CA LEU A 53 27.97 -26.65 18.15
C LEU A 53 28.69 -27.28 19.35
N SER A 54 29.69 -28.13 19.10
CA SER A 54 30.45 -28.81 20.14
C SER A 54 31.33 -27.82 20.92
N SER A 55 30.80 -27.35 22.06
CA SER A 55 31.43 -26.41 22.99
C SER A 55 32.25 -27.11 24.10
N SER A 56 32.11 -28.43 24.28
CA SER A 56 32.88 -29.17 25.28
C SER A 56 34.25 -29.62 24.76
N SER A 57 35.30 -29.28 25.51
CA SER A 57 36.52 -30.08 25.55
C SER A 57 36.13 -31.55 25.74
N PRO A 58 36.80 -32.51 25.07
CA PRO A 58 36.41 -33.91 25.18
C PRO A 58 36.48 -34.35 26.65
N SER A 59 35.39 -34.94 27.16
CA SER A 59 35.48 -35.70 28.41
C SER A 59 36.44 -36.87 28.15
N LEU A 60 37.37 -37.10 29.07
CA LEU A 60 38.46 -38.08 28.96
C LEU A 60 37.99 -39.54 28.84
N PHE A 61 36.68 -39.81 28.77
CA PHE A 61 36.10 -41.15 28.91
C PHE A 61 35.08 -41.55 27.84
N ASP A 62 34.93 -40.83 26.73
CA ASP A 62 34.07 -41.29 25.63
C ASP A 62 34.73 -41.15 24.23
N GLY A 63 35.02 -42.30 23.61
CA GLY A 63 35.36 -42.46 22.18
C GLY A 63 36.41 -41.50 21.55
N ALA A 64 37.70 -41.78 21.70
CA ALA A 64 38.83 -40.99 21.17
C ALA A 64 38.83 -40.71 19.63
N VAL A 65 38.11 -41.48 18.83
CA VAL A 65 38.05 -41.31 17.35
C VAL A 65 36.96 -40.31 16.92
N ILE A 66 35.85 -40.23 17.66
CA ILE A 66 34.74 -39.31 17.33
C ILE A 66 35.04 -37.89 17.83
N SER A 67 35.70 -37.79 18.99
CA SER A 67 36.13 -36.51 19.56
C SER A 67 37.17 -35.78 18.69
N THR A 68 38.13 -36.51 18.09
CA THR A 68 39.18 -35.92 17.23
C THR A 68 38.62 -35.39 15.90
N VAL A 69 37.69 -36.10 15.23
CA VAL A 69 37.04 -35.64 13.99
C VAL A 69 36.16 -34.40 14.23
N THR A 70 35.47 -34.36 15.36
CA THR A 70 34.62 -33.22 15.74
C THR A 70 35.44 -31.95 15.93
N THR A 71 36.64 -32.03 16.51
CA THR A 71 37.55 -30.87 16.63
C THR A 71 38.08 -30.37 15.28
N ALA A 72 38.42 -31.27 14.36
CA ALA A 72 38.96 -30.92 13.05
C ALA A 72 37.93 -30.21 12.14
N THR A 73 36.65 -30.54 12.30
CA THR A 73 35.55 -30.04 11.45
C THR A 73 34.78 -28.87 12.06
N LYS A 74 35.11 -28.44 13.28
CA LYS A 74 34.40 -27.41 14.08
C LYS A 74 34.12 -26.08 13.36
N LYS A 75 34.94 -25.69 12.39
CA LYS A 75 34.79 -24.42 11.64
C LYS A 75 34.15 -24.58 10.25
N HIS A 76 33.85 -25.81 9.82
CA HIS A 76 33.43 -26.07 8.45
C HIS A 76 32.10 -25.38 8.09
N PHE A 77 31.11 -25.40 8.98
CA PHE A 77 29.81 -24.78 8.71
C PHE A 77 29.91 -23.26 8.50
N SER A 78 30.70 -22.56 9.34
CA SER A 78 30.92 -21.12 9.17
C SER A 78 31.62 -20.79 7.85
N ILE A 79 32.55 -21.65 7.40
CA ILE A 79 33.22 -21.52 6.10
C ILE A 79 32.21 -21.68 4.96
N ILE A 80 31.30 -22.66 5.03
CA ILE A 80 30.24 -22.88 4.04
C ILE A 80 29.35 -21.63 3.93
N LEU A 81 28.82 -21.14 5.04
CA LEU A 81 27.95 -19.95 5.06
C LEU A 81 28.67 -18.71 4.49
N ASN A 82 29.94 -18.51 4.85
CA ASN A 82 30.73 -17.40 4.34
C ASN A 82 31.00 -17.54 2.82
N LEU A 83 31.30 -18.75 2.33
CA LEU A 83 31.48 -19.02 0.90
C LEU A 83 30.20 -18.71 0.11
N LEU A 84 29.05 -19.25 0.55
CA LEU A 84 27.75 -18.99 -0.07
C LEU A 84 27.45 -17.48 -0.09
N GLY A 85 27.62 -16.80 1.04
CA GLY A 85 27.37 -15.36 1.16
C GLY A 85 28.30 -14.50 0.28
N ILE A 86 29.55 -14.91 0.06
CA ILE A 86 30.48 -14.20 -0.83
C ILE A 86 30.09 -14.43 -2.30
N LEU A 87 29.85 -15.67 -2.70
CA LEU A 87 29.58 -16.01 -4.09
C LEU A 87 28.23 -15.45 -4.53
N LEU A 88 27.17 -15.64 -3.74
CA LEU A 88 25.82 -15.19 -4.10
C LEU A 88 25.71 -13.67 -4.25
N LYS A 89 26.59 -12.90 -3.61
CA LYS A 89 26.67 -11.43 -3.77
C LYS A 89 27.33 -10.98 -5.07
N LYS A 90 27.96 -11.87 -5.83
CA LYS A 90 28.57 -11.50 -7.11
C LYS A 90 27.51 -11.39 -8.20
N ASP A 91 27.59 -10.31 -8.98
CA ASP A 91 26.69 -10.11 -10.12
C ASP A 91 27.05 -11.02 -11.29
N ASN A 92 28.34 -11.28 -11.51
CA ASN A 92 28.86 -12.04 -12.66
C ASN A 92 28.87 -13.57 -12.48
N LEU A 93 28.02 -14.14 -11.62
CA LEU A 93 27.89 -15.60 -11.52
C LEU A 93 27.17 -16.18 -12.75
N ASN A 94 27.70 -17.29 -13.26
CA ASN A 94 27.03 -18.11 -14.25
C ASN A 94 25.68 -18.65 -13.72
N GLN A 95 24.67 -18.76 -14.59
CA GLN A 95 23.31 -19.18 -14.25
C GLN A 95 23.26 -20.56 -13.57
N ASP A 96 23.98 -21.55 -14.08
CA ASP A 96 23.98 -22.91 -13.52
C ASP A 96 24.64 -22.96 -12.14
N THR A 97 25.70 -22.18 -11.96
CA THR A 97 26.37 -22.05 -10.67
C THR A 97 25.48 -21.35 -9.65
N ARG A 98 24.79 -20.27 -10.04
CA ARG A 98 23.83 -19.58 -9.16
C ARG A 98 22.71 -20.53 -8.72
N LYS A 99 22.17 -21.34 -9.63
CA LYS A 99 21.14 -22.36 -9.33
C LYS A 99 21.64 -23.43 -8.35
N LEU A 100 22.86 -23.93 -8.52
CA LEU A 100 23.48 -24.87 -7.58
C LEU A 100 23.61 -24.23 -6.18
N LEU A 101 24.16 -23.02 -6.11
CA LEU A 101 24.37 -22.31 -4.84
C LEU A 101 23.05 -22.02 -4.11
N MET A 102 22.00 -21.64 -4.83
CA MET A 102 20.67 -21.39 -4.26
C MET A 102 19.99 -22.67 -3.77
N THR A 103 20.20 -23.79 -4.46
CA THR A 103 19.72 -25.11 -4.01
C THR A 103 20.41 -25.49 -2.71
N TRP A 104 21.74 -25.35 -2.65
CA TRP A 104 22.51 -25.60 -1.43
C TRP A 104 22.12 -24.65 -0.28
N ALA A 105 21.89 -23.37 -0.59
CA ALA A 105 21.45 -22.38 0.38
C ALA A 105 20.08 -22.72 1.00
N LEU A 106 19.13 -23.20 0.18
CA LEU A 106 17.82 -23.63 0.67
C LEU A 106 17.93 -24.86 1.59
N GLU A 107 18.75 -25.85 1.22
CA GLU A 107 19.00 -27.03 2.07
C GLU A 107 19.56 -26.62 3.43
N VAL A 108 20.56 -25.73 3.44
CA VAL A 108 21.14 -25.17 4.67
C VAL A 108 20.07 -24.44 5.50
N ALA A 109 19.27 -23.58 4.87
CA ALA A 109 18.23 -22.79 5.55
C ALA A 109 17.20 -23.69 6.26
N VAL A 110 16.71 -24.72 5.55
CA VAL A 110 15.77 -25.70 6.13
C VAL A 110 16.43 -26.52 7.22
N LEU A 111 17.69 -26.95 7.01
CA LEU A 111 18.44 -27.74 7.98
C LEU A 111 18.63 -27.00 9.31
N MET A 112 18.97 -25.72 9.27
CA MET A 112 19.13 -24.88 10.47
C MET A 112 17.87 -24.78 11.32
N LYS A 113 16.68 -24.96 10.72
CA LYS A 113 15.39 -24.94 11.43
C LYS A 113 14.90 -26.30 11.90
N LYS A 114 15.61 -27.40 11.60
CA LYS A 114 15.17 -28.76 12.00
C LYS A 114 15.24 -29.02 13.50
N SER A 115 16.08 -28.28 14.25
CA SER A 115 16.25 -28.48 15.70
C SER A 115 16.51 -27.15 16.40
N GLU A 116 15.89 -26.95 17.56
CA GLU A 116 16.12 -25.79 18.43
C GLU A 116 17.57 -25.69 18.92
N THR A 117 18.28 -26.83 18.99
CA THR A 117 19.70 -26.87 19.36
C THR A 117 20.60 -26.06 18.43
N TYR A 118 20.13 -25.75 17.22
CA TYR A 118 20.87 -25.01 16.20
C TYR A 118 20.73 -23.49 16.34
N ALA A 119 19.91 -23.00 17.28
CA ALA A 119 19.64 -21.57 17.49
C ALA A 119 20.88 -20.67 17.62
N PRO A 120 21.97 -21.06 18.32
CA PRO A 120 23.17 -20.23 18.43
C PRO A 120 23.86 -19.91 17.09
N LEU A 121 23.59 -20.71 16.05
CA LEU A 121 24.20 -20.51 14.72
C LEU A 121 23.68 -19.25 14.01
N PHE A 122 22.48 -18.77 14.37
CA PHE A 122 21.89 -17.55 13.81
C PHE A 122 22.64 -16.28 14.22
N SER A 123 23.39 -16.32 15.34
CA SER A 123 24.20 -15.19 15.80
C SER A 123 25.58 -15.11 15.11
N LEU A 124 25.94 -16.09 14.27
CA LEU A 124 27.24 -16.11 13.61
C LEU A 124 27.34 -15.01 12.53
N PRO A 125 28.46 -14.28 12.41
CA PRO A 125 28.66 -13.32 11.31
C PRO A 125 28.56 -13.94 9.91
N SER A 126 28.90 -15.23 9.79
CA SER A 126 28.75 -15.98 8.55
C SER A 126 27.29 -16.18 8.15
N PHE A 127 26.38 -16.34 9.12
CA PHE A 127 24.93 -16.40 8.86
C PHE A 127 24.42 -15.06 8.32
N HIS A 128 24.82 -13.96 8.94
CA HIS A 128 24.45 -12.62 8.47
C HIS A 128 24.93 -12.35 7.03
N LYS A 129 26.17 -12.76 6.70
CA LYS A 129 26.68 -12.69 5.32
C LYS A 129 25.90 -13.57 4.34
N PHE A 130 25.53 -14.77 4.77
CA PHE A 130 24.71 -15.71 4.00
C PHE A 130 23.34 -15.12 3.67
N CYS A 131 22.62 -14.57 4.64
CA CYS A 131 21.32 -13.93 4.42
C CYS A 131 21.42 -12.71 3.48
N LYS A 132 22.48 -11.91 3.59
CA LYS A 132 22.74 -10.83 2.61
C LYS A 132 22.98 -11.35 1.20
N GLY A 133 23.55 -12.55 1.05
CA GLY A 133 23.67 -13.23 -0.25
C GLY A 133 22.31 -13.67 -0.80
N LEU A 134 21.44 -14.24 0.05
CA LEU A 134 20.06 -14.58 -0.33
C LEU A 134 19.28 -13.35 -0.80
N LEU A 135 19.34 -12.26 -0.04
CA LEU A 135 18.66 -10.99 -0.36
C LEU A 135 19.16 -10.38 -1.68
N ALA A 136 20.44 -10.53 -2.02
CA ALA A 136 20.95 -10.07 -3.33
C ALA A 136 20.37 -10.87 -4.52
N ASN A 137 19.79 -12.04 -4.27
CA ASN A 137 19.24 -12.95 -5.30
C ASN A 137 17.70 -12.91 -5.37
N THR A 138 17.04 -12.00 -4.66
CA THR A 138 15.57 -11.91 -4.66
C THR A 138 15.00 -11.04 -5.77
N LEU A 139 15.80 -10.17 -6.39
CA LEU A 139 15.39 -9.19 -7.41
C LEU A 139 16.17 -9.36 -8.73
N VAL A 140 16.47 -10.61 -9.09
CA VAL A 140 17.16 -10.96 -10.34
C VAL A 140 16.16 -11.35 -11.45
N GLU A 141 16.62 -11.41 -12.70
CA GLU A 141 15.76 -11.75 -13.85
C GLU A 141 15.23 -13.19 -13.80
N ASP A 142 15.98 -14.14 -13.23
CA ASP A 142 15.56 -15.54 -13.13
C ASP A 142 14.53 -15.75 -12.02
N VAL A 143 13.29 -15.97 -12.42
CA VAL A 143 12.13 -16.19 -11.54
C VAL A 143 12.35 -17.34 -10.56
N ASN A 144 13.00 -18.44 -10.97
CA ASN A 144 13.17 -19.59 -10.08
C ASN A 144 14.21 -19.31 -8.98
N ILE A 145 15.24 -18.51 -9.28
CA ILE A 145 16.22 -18.05 -8.30
C ILE A 145 15.52 -17.18 -7.24
N CYS A 146 14.69 -16.22 -7.66
CA CYS A 146 13.92 -15.36 -6.74
C CYS A 146 13.01 -16.19 -5.82
N LEU A 147 12.34 -17.22 -6.36
CA LEU A 147 11.47 -18.12 -5.59
C LEU A 147 12.25 -18.99 -4.59
N GLN A 148 13.45 -19.47 -4.95
CA GLN A 148 14.32 -20.21 -4.02
C GLN A 148 14.84 -19.31 -2.91
N ALA A 149 15.21 -18.06 -3.22
CA ALA A 149 15.61 -17.06 -2.22
C ALA A 149 14.45 -16.75 -1.25
N CYS A 150 13.25 -16.50 -1.78
CA CYS A 150 12.05 -16.28 -0.97
C CYS A 150 11.74 -17.47 -0.06
N SER A 151 11.84 -18.70 -0.57
CA SER A 151 11.60 -19.92 0.22
C SER A 151 12.61 -20.07 1.36
N SER A 152 13.88 -19.75 1.09
CA SER A 152 14.97 -19.79 2.09
C SER A 152 14.77 -18.74 3.17
N LEU A 153 14.44 -17.50 2.78
CA LEU A 153 14.17 -16.39 3.71
C LEU A 153 12.91 -16.64 4.54
N HIS A 154 11.86 -17.21 3.94
CA HIS A 154 10.64 -17.56 4.66
C HIS A 154 10.86 -18.67 5.69
N ALA A 155 11.65 -19.69 5.36
CA ALA A 155 12.02 -20.72 6.32
C ALA A 155 12.77 -20.13 7.53
N LEU A 156 13.62 -19.13 7.28
CA LEU A 156 14.45 -18.51 8.30
C LEU A 156 13.79 -17.35 9.05
N SER A 157 12.64 -16.83 8.58
CA SER A 157 12.11 -15.49 8.93
C SER A 157 12.08 -15.19 10.43
N SER A 158 11.62 -16.12 11.25
CA SER A 158 11.55 -15.96 12.72
C SER A 158 12.90 -15.94 13.45
N SER A 159 14.02 -16.11 12.75
CA SER A 159 15.37 -16.05 13.31
C SER A 159 16.26 -14.98 12.66
N LEU A 160 15.71 -14.15 11.76
CA LEU A 160 16.47 -13.00 11.23
C LEU A 160 16.42 -11.83 12.23
N PRO A 161 17.52 -11.06 12.34
CA PRO A 161 17.50 -9.76 13.00
C PRO A 161 16.70 -8.72 12.22
N ASP A 162 16.24 -7.69 12.92
CA ASP A 162 15.38 -6.62 12.37
C ASP A 162 15.98 -5.92 11.15
N ASP A 163 17.31 -5.73 11.11
CA ASP A 163 17.97 -5.07 9.97
C ASP A 163 17.82 -5.87 8.66
N LEU A 164 17.78 -7.20 8.75
CA LEU A 164 17.54 -8.07 7.60
C LEU A 164 16.05 -8.23 7.30
N LEU A 165 15.20 -8.27 8.33
CA LEU A 165 13.74 -8.28 8.16
C LEU A 165 13.24 -7.02 7.46
N GLN A 166 13.75 -5.85 7.83
CA GLN A 166 13.43 -4.58 7.18
C GLN A 166 13.75 -4.61 5.68
N ARG A 167 14.89 -5.22 5.33
CA ARG A 167 15.29 -5.40 3.92
C ARG A 167 14.42 -6.43 3.19
N CYS A 168 13.91 -7.46 3.88
CA CYS A 168 12.90 -8.35 3.33
C CYS A 168 11.60 -7.59 3.03
N VAL A 169 11.15 -6.67 3.89
CA VAL A 169 9.94 -5.85 3.65
C VAL A 169 10.08 -5.08 2.34
N ASP A 170 11.20 -4.39 2.16
CA ASP A 170 11.50 -3.60 0.95
C ASP A 170 11.41 -4.45 -0.34
N VAL A 171 12.11 -5.59 -0.36
CA VAL A 171 12.07 -6.56 -1.47
C VAL A 171 10.65 -7.09 -1.70
N CYS A 172 9.93 -7.46 -0.63
CA CYS A 172 8.57 -7.96 -0.74
C CYS A 172 7.66 -6.95 -1.42
N ARG A 173 7.72 -5.66 -1.03
CA ARG A 173 6.91 -4.59 -1.62
C ARG A 173 7.10 -4.49 -3.12
N VAL A 174 8.35 -4.47 -3.60
CA VAL A 174 8.65 -4.47 -5.04
C VAL A 174 8.09 -5.72 -5.72
N GLN A 175 8.24 -6.89 -5.11
CA GLN A 175 7.77 -8.15 -5.68
C GLN A 175 6.25 -8.35 -5.66
N LEU A 176 5.52 -7.62 -4.80
CA LEU A 176 4.04 -7.65 -4.79
C LEU A 176 3.42 -7.07 -6.07
N VAL A 177 4.15 -6.21 -6.79
CA VAL A 177 3.75 -5.59 -8.06
C VAL A 177 4.51 -6.17 -9.26
N HIS A 178 5.06 -7.38 -9.15
CA HIS A 178 5.65 -8.09 -10.28
C HIS A 178 4.56 -8.63 -11.23
N SER A 179 4.84 -8.58 -12.53
CA SER A 179 4.03 -9.18 -13.62
C SER A 179 3.69 -10.68 -13.50
N GLY A 180 4.33 -11.40 -12.57
CA GLY A 180 4.30 -12.85 -12.46
C GLY A 180 3.55 -13.27 -11.20
N THR A 181 2.48 -14.05 -11.35
CA THR A 181 1.62 -14.45 -10.23
C THR A 181 2.34 -15.28 -9.15
N ARG A 182 3.27 -16.18 -9.55
CA ARG A 182 4.04 -17.01 -8.60
C ARG A 182 4.89 -16.17 -7.64
N ILE A 183 5.49 -15.09 -8.15
CA ILE A 183 6.33 -14.17 -7.38
C ILE A 183 5.46 -13.40 -6.37
N ARG A 184 4.38 -12.77 -6.84
CA ARG A 184 3.44 -12.03 -5.97
C ARG A 184 2.92 -12.90 -4.82
N GLN A 185 2.56 -14.16 -5.10
CA GLN A 185 2.08 -15.10 -4.09
C GLN A 185 3.17 -15.50 -3.09
N ALA A 186 4.39 -15.79 -3.55
CA ALA A 186 5.47 -16.22 -2.68
C ALA A 186 5.92 -15.10 -1.73
N PHE A 187 6.19 -13.91 -2.26
CA PHE A 187 6.63 -12.77 -1.45
C PHE A 187 5.50 -12.20 -0.59
N GLY A 188 4.24 -12.35 -1.00
CA GLY A 188 3.09 -12.09 -0.12
C GLY A 188 3.09 -12.97 1.14
N LYS A 189 3.45 -14.25 1.03
CA LYS A 189 3.59 -15.13 2.21
C LYS A 189 4.78 -14.75 3.09
N LEU A 190 5.91 -14.41 2.48
CA LEU A 190 7.07 -13.93 3.22
C LEU A 190 6.73 -12.68 4.03
N LEU A 191 6.06 -11.70 3.40
CA LEU A 191 5.65 -10.46 4.08
C LEU A 191 4.80 -10.75 5.32
N LYS A 192 3.77 -11.62 5.21
CA LYS A 192 2.91 -11.99 6.35
C LYS A 192 3.64 -12.70 7.50
N SER A 193 4.85 -13.21 7.27
CA SER A 193 5.67 -13.84 8.31
C SER A 193 6.57 -12.87 9.07
N ILE A 194 6.60 -11.60 8.64
CA ILE A 194 7.37 -10.53 9.28
C ILE A 194 6.45 -9.83 10.28
N PRO A 195 6.91 -9.48 11.49
CA PRO A 195 6.07 -8.83 12.49
C PRO A 195 5.76 -7.36 12.11
N LEU A 196 4.64 -6.86 12.64
CA LEU A 196 4.08 -5.55 12.28
C LEU A 196 4.93 -4.36 12.75
N ASP A 197 5.67 -4.53 13.85
CA ASP A 197 6.62 -3.52 14.38
C ASP A 197 7.71 -3.18 13.36
N VAL A 198 8.18 -4.17 12.59
CA VAL A 198 9.12 -3.97 11.47
C VAL A 198 8.40 -3.42 10.25
N VAL A 199 7.26 -4.01 9.87
CA VAL A 199 6.54 -3.65 8.62
C VAL A 199 5.99 -2.22 8.63
N LEU A 200 5.55 -1.73 9.78
CA LEU A 200 4.99 -0.39 9.98
C LEU A 200 6.00 0.61 10.55
N SER A 201 7.28 0.23 10.63
CA SER A 201 8.35 1.13 11.06
C SER A 201 8.53 2.31 10.10
N ASN A 202 9.15 3.38 10.58
CA ASN A 202 9.48 4.56 9.78
C ASN A 202 10.84 4.43 9.06
N ASN A 203 11.37 3.21 8.94
CA ASN A 203 12.63 2.95 8.27
C ASN A 203 12.52 3.19 6.76
N ASN A 204 13.60 3.69 6.15
CA ASN A 204 13.62 3.98 4.73
C ASN A 204 13.68 2.70 3.87
N HIS A 205 13.02 2.72 2.71
CA HIS A 205 12.98 1.61 1.76
C HIS A 205 13.84 1.94 0.53
N THR A 206 14.97 1.22 0.40
CA THR A 206 16.00 1.49 -0.62
C THR A 206 15.55 1.07 -2.01
N GLU A 207 14.91 -0.09 -2.17
CA GLU A 207 14.47 -0.58 -3.48
C GLU A 207 13.36 0.30 -4.06
N ILE A 208 12.50 0.88 -3.21
CA ILE A 208 11.51 1.89 -3.61
C ILE A 208 12.21 3.18 -4.10
N GLN A 209 13.29 3.58 -3.45
CA GLN A 209 14.09 4.73 -3.89
C GLN A 209 14.77 4.46 -5.24
N GLU A 210 15.28 3.25 -5.50
CA GLU A 210 15.85 2.86 -6.80
C GLU A 210 14.82 2.95 -7.93
N ILE A 211 13.57 2.54 -7.69
CA ILE A 211 12.46 2.75 -8.63
C ILE A 211 12.29 4.25 -8.93
N SER A 212 12.29 5.10 -7.89
CA SER A 212 12.18 6.56 -8.07
C SER A 212 13.33 7.12 -8.91
N LEU A 213 14.57 6.69 -8.64
CA LEU A 213 15.76 7.14 -9.35
C LEU A 213 15.73 6.73 -10.83
N ALA A 214 15.34 5.48 -11.13
CA ALA A 214 15.19 5.00 -12.50
C ALA A 214 14.15 5.81 -13.29
N LEU A 215 12.99 6.10 -12.68
CA LEU A 215 11.93 6.89 -13.29
C LEU A 215 12.35 8.36 -13.49
N ARG A 216 12.93 9.00 -12.47
CA ARG A 216 13.42 10.39 -12.56
C ARG A 216 14.52 10.53 -13.62
N SER A 217 15.44 9.58 -13.69
CA SER A 217 16.46 9.51 -14.74
C SER A 217 15.80 9.49 -16.12
N HIS A 218 14.79 8.65 -16.32
CA HIS A 218 14.04 8.60 -17.57
C HIS A 218 13.33 9.93 -17.89
N MET A 219 12.59 10.51 -16.94
CA MET A 219 11.84 11.75 -17.13
C MET A 219 12.73 12.95 -17.51
N SER A 220 13.99 12.96 -17.03
CA SER A 220 14.95 14.03 -17.34
C SER A 220 15.55 13.94 -18.74
N LYS A 221 15.42 12.80 -19.43
CA LYS A 221 15.95 12.62 -20.79
C LYS A 221 15.10 13.34 -21.83
N ALA A 222 15.73 13.58 -22.97
CA ALA A 222 15.01 14.12 -24.13
C ALA A 222 13.96 13.12 -24.64
N PRO A 223 12.79 13.61 -25.13
CA PRO A 223 11.76 12.77 -25.73
C PRO A 223 12.32 11.88 -26.85
N SER A 224 11.97 10.60 -26.80
CA SER A 224 12.35 9.62 -27.82
C SER A 224 11.58 9.81 -29.13
N ASN A 225 10.33 10.29 -29.03
CA ASN A 225 9.31 10.38 -30.09
C ASN A 225 8.95 9.02 -30.72
N THR A 226 8.96 7.94 -29.94
CA THR A 226 8.71 6.57 -30.42
C THR A 226 7.40 5.96 -29.93
N PHE A 227 6.65 6.65 -29.08
CA PHE A 227 5.33 6.24 -28.61
C PHE A 227 4.27 6.60 -29.67
N HIS A 228 3.53 5.60 -30.19
CA HIS A 228 2.65 5.77 -31.33
C HIS A 228 1.18 6.01 -30.93
N PRO A 229 0.34 6.50 -31.86
CA PRO A 229 -1.09 6.70 -31.59
C PRO A 229 -1.83 5.44 -31.11
N GLN A 230 -1.49 4.26 -31.61
CA GLN A 230 -2.13 3.01 -31.16
C GLN A 230 -1.73 2.68 -29.71
N ASP A 231 -0.48 2.91 -29.33
CA ASP A 231 0.01 2.70 -27.97
C ASP A 231 -0.73 3.62 -26.99
N PHE A 232 -0.92 4.89 -27.37
CA PHE A 232 -1.76 5.84 -26.64
C PHE A 232 -3.20 5.34 -26.50
N SER A 233 -3.81 4.91 -27.61
CA SER A 233 -5.20 4.43 -27.60
C SER A 233 -5.38 3.24 -26.67
N ASP A 234 -4.47 2.26 -26.67
CA ASP A 234 -4.57 1.07 -25.82
C ASP A 234 -4.42 1.42 -24.34
N VAL A 235 -3.44 2.27 -23.99
CA VAL A 235 -3.20 2.70 -22.60
C VAL A 235 -4.37 3.53 -22.06
N ILE A 236 -4.85 4.50 -22.84
CA ILE A 236 -5.94 5.38 -22.42
C ILE A 236 -7.28 4.63 -22.43
N SER A 237 -7.50 3.69 -23.35
CA SER A 237 -8.71 2.84 -23.34
C SER A 237 -8.77 1.98 -22.06
N PHE A 238 -7.64 1.43 -21.61
CA PHE A 238 -7.58 0.74 -20.33
C PHE A 238 -7.94 1.66 -19.17
N ILE A 239 -7.39 2.87 -19.12
CA ILE A 239 -7.65 3.83 -18.03
C ILE A 239 -9.13 4.26 -18.04
N LEU A 240 -9.67 4.68 -19.19
CA LEU A 240 -11.00 5.28 -19.27
C LEU A 240 -12.14 4.26 -19.29
N TYR A 241 -11.93 3.10 -19.93
CA TYR A 241 -13.00 2.14 -20.23
C TYR A 241 -12.73 0.73 -19.68
N GLY A 242 -11.54 0.46 -19.13
CA GLY A 242 -11.17 -0.84 -18.57
C GLY A 242 -10.74 -1.89 -19.59
N ASN A 243 -10.76 -1.55 -20.89
CA ASN A 243 -10.46 -2.48 -21.96
C ASN A 243 -9.02 -2.34 -22.45
N SER A 244 -8.22 -3.40 -22.31
CA SER A 244 -6.94 -3.51 -23.01
C SER A 244 -7.12 -4.39 -24.25
N HIS A 245 -6.95 -3.82 -25.44
CA HIS A 245 -7.03 -4.55 -26.71
C HIS A 245 -5.77 -5.40 -27.01
N ARG A 246 -4.95 -5.67 -25.97
CA ARG A 246 -3.70 -6.42 -26.10
C ARG A 246 -3.82 -7.78 -25.43
N THR A 247 -3.49 -8.82 -26.19
CA THR A 247 -3.49 -10.21 -25.72
C THR A 247 -2.11 -10.84 -25.91
N GLY A 248 -1.83 -11.88 -25.13
CA GLY A 248 -0.58 -12.62 -25.20
C GLY A 248 -0.23 -13.34 -23.90
N LYS A 249 0.72 -14.26 -23.98
CA LYS A 249 1.29 -14.95 -22.80
C LYS A 249 2.25 -14.05 -22.02
N ASP A 250 2.95 -13.16 -22.73
CA ASP A 250 3.91 -12.24 -22.14
C ASP A 250 3.24 -10.92 -21.70
N ASN A 251 3.83 -10.24 -20.72
CA ASN A 251 3.34 -8.96 -20.24
C ASN A 251 3.31 -7.93 -21.40
N TRP A 252 2.12 -7.40 -21.71
CA TRP A 252 1.94 -6.50 -22.84
C TRP A 252 2.64 -5.15 -22.65
N LEU A 253 2.78 -4.69 -21.39
CA LEU A 253 3.50 -3.46 -21.06
C LEU A 253 5.00 -3.60 -21.30
N GLU A 254 5.58 -4.76 -20.97
CA GLU A 254 7.00 -5.03 -21.21
C GLU A 254 7.29 -5.06 -22.72
N ARG A 255 6.40 -5.69 -23.51
CA ARG A 255 6.49 -5.68 -24.98
C ARG A 255 6.37 -4.26 -25.55
N LEU A 256 5.43 -3.47 -25.02
CA LEU A 256 5.26 -2.06 -25.39
C LEU A 256 6.54 -1.26 -25.11
N PHE A 257 7.10 -1.41 -23.90
CA PHE A 257 8.34 -0.75 -23.50
C PHE A 257 9.47 -0.99 -24.51
N TYR A 258 9.75 -2.25 -24.83
CA TYR A 258 10.81 -2.60 -25.79
C TYR A 258 10.51 -2.10 -27.21
N SER A 259 9.25 -2.11 -27.65
CA SER A 259 8.86 -1.61 -28.98
C SER A 259 9.11 -0.11 -29.15
N CYS A 260 9.11 0.65 -28.04
CA CYS A 260 9.42 2.07 -28.01
C CYS A 260 10.94 2.35 -27.89
N GLN A 261 11.79 1.36 -27.63
CA GLN A 261 13.24 1.55 -27.57
C GLN A 261 13.88 1.55 -28.96
N ARG A 262 15.05 2.19 -29.11
CA ARG A 262 15.87 2.20 -30.34
C ARG A 262 17.32 1.90 -29.99
N LEU A 263 17.89 0.85 -30.58
CA LEU A 263 19.27 0.43 -30.31
C LEU A 263 20.32 1.39 -30.92
N ASP A 264 19.94 2.12 -31.98
CA ASP A 264 20.85 2.98 -32.74
C ASP A 264 21.15 4.32 -32.03
N LYS A 265 20.32 4.72 -31.05
CA LYS A 265 20.56 5.92 -30.25
C LYS A 265 21.51 5.58 -29.11
N ARG A 266 22.63 6.33 -28.99
CA ARG A 266 23.62 6.17 -27.90
C ARG A 266 23.02 6.39 -26.50
N ASP A 267 21.85 7.00 -26.42
CA ASP A 267 21.06 7.13 -25.20
C ASP A 267 20.31 5.82 -24.91
N GLN A 268 21.05 4.79 -24.48
CA GLN A 268 20.43 3.55 -24.00
C GLN A 268 19.43 3.85 -22.88
N SER A 269 18.36 3.05 -22.80
CA SER A 269 17.44 3.08 -21.66
C SER A 269 18.22 3.00 -20.36
N THR A 270 17.95 3.93 -19.43
CA THR A 270 18.58 3.96 -18.10
C THR A 270 17.85 3.08 -17.11
N ILE A 271 16.69 2.51 -17.48
CA ILE A 271 15.93 1.64 -16.59
C ILE A 271 16.62 0.27 -16.53
N PRO A 272 17.06 -0.17 -15.33
CA PRO A 272 17.64 -1.49 -15.13
C PRO A 272 16.70 -2.62 -15.57
N ARG A 273 17.23 -3.66 -16.21
CA ARG A 273 16.43 -4.76 -16.78
C ARG A 273 15.64 -5.54 -15.72
N ASN A 274 16.20 -5.72 -14.53
CA ASN A 274 15.51 -6.37 -13.41
C ASN A 274 14.22 -5.65 -13.00
N LEU A 275 14.15 -4.32 -13.17
CA LEU A 275 12.95 -3.54 -12.86
C LEU A 275 11.87 -3.65 -13.93
N LEU A 276 12.18 -4.10 -15.15
CA LEU A 276 11.21 -4.22 -16.25
C LEU A 276 10.18 -5.34 -16.06
N LYS A 277 10.33 -6.18 -15.02
CA LYS A 277 9.30 -7.13 -14.59
C LYS A 277 8.31 -6.57 -13.58
N THR A 278 8.55 -5.34 -13.11
CA THR A 278 7.75 -4.62 -12.11
C THR A 278 6.73 -3.74 -12.80
N ASP A 279 5.44 -4.03 -12.60
CA ASP A 279 4.36 -3.29 -13.28
C ASP A 279 4.32 -1.82 -12.86
N ALA A 280 4.80 -1.48 -11.66
CA ALA A 280 4.90 -0.10 -11.20
C ALA A 280 5.74 0.78 -12.14
N VAL A 281 6.94 0.31 -12.51
CA VAL A 281 7.84 1.05 -13.41
C VAL A 281 7.23 1.18 -14.79
N LEU A 282 6.64 0.10 -15.31
CA LEU A 282 6.05 0.08 -16.64
C LEU A 282 4.82 0.99 -16.76
N TRP A 283 3.95 1.01 -15.75
CA TRP A 283 2.79 1.90 -15.73
C TRP A 283 3.20 3.37 -15.65
N GLN A 284 4.13 3.71 -14.74
CA GLN A 284 4.63 5.08 -14.59
C GLN A 284 5.34 5.57 -15.86
N TRP A 285 6.10 4.69 -16.52
CA TRP A 285 6.69 4.96 -17.83
C TRP A 285 5.62 5.20 -18.89
N ALA A 286 4.62 4.32 -19.01
CA ALA A 286 3.61 4.40 -20.06
C ALA A 286 2.75 5.67 -19.97
N ILE A 287 2.34 6.07 -18.76
CA ILE A 287 1.56 7.30 -18.57
C ILE A 287 2.39 8.57 -18.79
N TRP A 288 3.70 8.53 -18.51
CA TRP A 288 4.61 9.62 -18.85
C TRP A 288 4.74 9.78 -20.37
N GLU A 289 4.98 8.69 -21.09
CA GLU A 289 5.05 8.68 -22.56
C GLU A 289 3.72 9.10 -23.19
N ALA A 290 2.58 8.66 -22.63
CA ALA A 290 1.26 9.08 -23.09
C ALA A 290 1.04 10.59 -22.91
N ALA A 291 1.41 11.16 -21.76
CA ALA A 291 1.31 12.60 -21.51
C ALA A 291 2.26 13.39 -22.45
N GLN A 292 3.47 12.87 -22.68
CA GLN A 292 4.44 13.48 -23.60
C GLN A 292 3.94 13.44 -25.05
N PHE A 293 3.37 12.33 -25.50
CA PHE A 293 2.71 12.20 -26.79
C PHE A 293 1.59 13.24 -26.96
N THR A 294 0.74 13.43 -25.93
CA THR A 294 -0.33 14.43 -25.93
C THR A 294 0.21 15.86 -26.11
N VAL A 295 1.26 16.23 -25.37
CA VAL A 295 1.87 17.57 -25.47
C VAL A 295 2.56 17.79 -26.82
N LEU A 296 3.38 16.85 -27.27
CA LEU A 296 4.12 16.97 -28.54
C LEU A 296 3.19 16.95 -29.76
N SER A 297 2.01 16.32 -29.63
CA SER A 297 0.96 16.32 -30.65
C SER A 297 0.03 17.53 -30.56
N LYS A 298 0.37 18.56 -29.76
CA LYS A 298 -0.44 19.76 -29.55
C LYS A 298 -1.88 19.43 -29.13
N LEU A 299 -2.02 18.45 -28.24
CA LEU A 299 -3.28 17.94 -27.71
C LEU A 299 -4.18 17.24 -28.76
N ARG A 300 -3.71 17.05 -29.99
CA ARG A 300 -4.42 16.26 -31.00
C ARG A 300 -4.07 14.79 -30.80
N THR A 301 -5.03 14.02 -30.31
CA THR A 301 -4.84 12.61 -29.95
C THR A 301 -5.83 11.72 -30.73
N PRO A 302 -5.72 10.39 -30.65
CA PRO A 302 -6.76 9.48 -31.12
C PRO A 302 -8.16 9.73 -30.54
N LEU A 303 -8.29 10.42 -29.40
CA LEU A 303 -9.59 10.83 -28.85
C LEU A 303 -10.24 11.96 -29.67
N GLY A 304 -9.46 12.70 -30.46
CA GLY A 304 -9.95 13.78 -31.31
C GLY A 304 -9.02 14.99 -31.33
N ARG A 305 -9.61 16.17 -31.55
CA ARG A 305 -8.89 17.45 -31.50
C ARG A 305 -8.56 17.81 -30.05
N ALA A 306 -7.85 18.91 -29.88
CA ALA A 306 -7.46 19.42 -28.55
C ALA A 306 -8.67 19.58 -27.60
N GLN A 307 -9.76 20.15 -28.10
CA GLN A 307 -11.00 20.34 -27.34
C GLN A 307 -11.65 19.01 -26.96
N ASP A 308 -11.71 18.06 -27.90
CA ASP A 308 -12.30 16.74 -27.67
C ASP A 308 -11.53 15.99 -26.57
N THR A 309 -10.19 16.04 -26.61
CA THR A 309 -9.32 15.44 -25.58
C THR A 309 -9.61 16.02 -24.18
N PHE A 310 -9.70 17.34 -24.05
CA PHE A 310 -10.03 17.99 -22.79
C PHE A 310 -11.45 17.66 -22.31
N GLN A 311 -12.42 17.66 -23.21
CA GLN A 311 -13.83 17.42 -22.87
C GLN A 311 -14.06 15.97 -22.42
N THR A 312 -13.39 14.99 -23.03
CA THR A 312 -13.46 13.58 -22.59
C THR A 312 -12.95 13.42 -21.16
N ILE A 313 -11.78 13.99 -20.85
CA ILE A 313 -11.18 13.86 -19.52
C ILE A 313 -12.02 14.61 -18.47
N GLU A 314 -12.46 15.83 -18.80
CA GLU A 314 -13.30 16.65 -17.92
C GLU A 314 -14.63 15.96 -17.60
N GLY A 315 -15.28 15.34 -18.60
CA GLY A 315 -16.53 14.60 -18.39
C GLY A 315 -16.38 13.48 -17.37
N ILE A 316 -15.32 12.68 -17.50
CA ILE A 316 -15.06 11.53 -16.59
C ILE A 316 -14.73 12.02 -15.18
N ILE A 317 -13.87 13.03 -15.04
CA ILE A 317 -13.51 13.61 -13.73
C ILE A 317 -14.74 14.19 -13.04
N ARG A 318 -15.63 14.87 -13.78
CA ARG A 318 -16.87 15.41 -13.22
C ARG A 318 -17.85 14.33 -12.80
N SER A 319 -17.99 13.25 -13.59
CA SER A 319 -18.83 12.11 -13.23
C SER A 319 -18.35 11.42 -11.95
N LEU A 320 -17.05 11.18 -11.80
CA LEU A 320 -16.46 10.60 -10.58
C LEU A 320 -16.59 11.53 -9.37
N ALA A 321 -16.41 12.84 -9.57
CA ALA A 321 -16.62 13.84 -8.51
C ALA A 321 -18.08 13.91 -8.04
N ALA A 322 -19.05 13.75 -8.97
CA ALA A 322 -20.47 13.69 -8.64
C ALA A 322 -20.81 12.43 -7.82
N HIS A 323 -20.26 11.27 -8.20
CA HIS A 323 -20.39 10.02 -7.44
C HIS A 323 -19.87 10.12 -6.00
N THR A 324 -18.83 10.93 -5.75
CA THR A 324 -18.31 11.17 -4.38
C THR A 324 -19.33 11.88 -3.48
N LEU A 325 -20.22 12.70 -4.08
CA LEU A 325 -21.28 13.41 -3.36
C LEU A 325 -22.54 12.56 -3.23
N ASN A 326 -22.86 11.79 -4.26
CA ASN A 326 -23.99 10.89 -4.31
C ASN A 326 -23.55 9.50 -4.78
N PRO A 327 -23.12 8.62 -3.84
CA PRO A 327 -22.64 7.28 -4.16
C PRO A 327 -23.68 6.38 -4.86
N ASP A 328 -24.98 6.70 -4.75
CA ASP A 328 -26.05 5.96 -5.45
C ASP A 328 -26.03 6.18 -6.97
N GLN A 329 -25.32 7.22 -7.44
CA GLN A 329 -25.14 7.45 -8.86
C GLN A 329 -24.20 6.41 -9.45
N ASP A 330 -24.74 5.49 -10.26
CA ASP A 330 -23.92 4.52 -10.98
C ASP A 330 -23.04 5.20 -12.05
N VAL A 331 -21.73 5.07 -11.90
CA VAL A 331 -20.75 5.52 -12.89
C VAL A 331 -20.31 4.30 -13.68
N SER A 332 -21.02 4.07 -14.78
CA SER A 332 -20.79 2.93 -15.67
C SER A 332 -19.29 2.72 -15.96
N GLN A 333 -18.83 1.47 -15.85
CA GLN A 333 -17.43 1.04 -16.01
C GLN A 333 -16.45 1.38 -14.88
N TRP A 334 -16.87 2.10 -13.82
CA TRP A 334 -16.00 2.47 -12.69
C TRP A 334 -16.42 1.86 -11.35
N THR A 335 -17.70 1.54 -11.20
CA THR A 335 -18.33 0.95 -9.98
C THR A 335 -18.69 -0.53 -10.16
N THR A 336 -18.66 -1.04 -11.39
CA THR A 336 -19.00 -2.42 -11.74
C THR A 336 -17.78 -3.21 -12.19
N ALA A 337 -17.78 -4.52 -11.91
CA ALA A 337 -16.75 -5.45 -12.33
C ALA A 337 -17.32 -6.87 -12.45
N ASP A 338 -16.73 -7.68 -13.33
CA ASP A 338 -17.14 -9.08 -13.49
C ASP A 338 -16.60 -9.97 -12.36
N ASN A 339 -15.53 -9.56 -11.69
CA ASN A 339 -14.85 -10.30 -10.63
C ASN A 339 -14.07 -9.35 -9.68
N ASP A 340 -13.51 -9.91 -8.61
CA ASP A 340 -12.77 -9.15 -7.59
C ASP A 340 -11.51 -8.45 -8.16
N GLU A 341 -10.86 -9.03 -9.17
CA GLU A 341 -9.72 -8.40 -9.84
C GLU A 341 -10.11 -7.13 -10.59
N GLY A 342 -11.32 -7.09 -11.16
CA GLY A 342 -11.87 -5.91 -11.83
C GLY A 342 -12.07 -4.73 -10.88
N HIS A 343 -12.53 -4.96 -9.64
CA HIS A 343 -12.60 -3.91 -8.63
C HIS A 343 -11.22 -3.34 -8.27
N GLY A 344 -10.21 -4.21 -8.15
CA GLY A 344 -8.82 -3.77 -7.98
C GLY A 344 -8.31 -2.95 -9.17
N ASN A 345 -8.69 -3.32 -10.39
CA ASN A 345 -8.35 -2.56 -11.59
C ASN A 345 -9.03 -1.18 -11.63
N ASN A 346 -10.24 -1.03 -11.10
CA ASN A 346 -10.90 0.28 -11.02
C ASN A 346 -10.12 1.26 -10.14
N GLN A 347 -9.58 0.79 -9.00
CA GLN A 347 -8.67 1.60 -8.17
C GLN A 347 -7.37 1.94 -8.89
N LEU A 348 -6.76 0.97 -9.57
CA LEU A 348 -5.57 1.19 -10.40
C LEU A 348 -5.81 2.26 -11.47
N ARG A 349 -6.88 2.11 -12.25
CA ARG A 349 -7.27 3.04 -13.33
C ARG A 349 -7.47 4.46 -12.79
N LEU A 350 -8.07 4.60 -11.62
CA LEU A 350 -8.29 5.90 -10.98
C LEU A 350 -6.97 6.58 -10.61
N VAL A 351 -6.03 5.84 -10.00
CA VAL A 351 -4.68 6.35 -9.68
C VAL A 351 -3.92 6.74 -10.96
N LEU A 352 -3.98 5.93 -12.01
CA LEU A 352 -3.32 6.22 -13.29
C LEU A 352 -3.90 7.46 -13.99
N LEU A 353 -5.22 7.68 -13.91
CA LEU A 353 -5.88 8.86 -14.45
C LEU A 353 -5.38 10.15 -13.78
N LEU A 354 -5.29 10.14 -12.45
CA LEU A 354 -4.76 11.27 -11.68
C LEU A 354 -3.28 11.53 -12.02
N GLN A 355 -2.48 10.48 -12.13
CA GLN A 355 -1.06 10.61 -12.46
C GLN A 355 -0.83 11.09 -13.90
N TYR A 356 -1.68 10.68 -14.85
CA TYR A 356 -1.67 11.20 -16.21
C TYR A 356 -1.94 12.71 -16.24
N LEU A 357 -2.94 13.19 -15.50
CA LEU A 357 -3.25 14.62 -15.38
C LEU A 357 -2.09 15.42 -14.76
N GLU A 358 -1.47 14.89 -13.71
CA GLU A 358 -0.32 15.52 -13.07
C GLU A 358 0.88 15.65 -14.04
N ASN A 359 1.17 14.59 -14.79
CA ASN A 359 2.25 14.60 -15.78
C ASN A 359 1.93 15.54 -16.96
N LEU A 360 0.68 15.58 -17.40
CA LEU A 360 0.22 16.50 -18.44
C LEU A 360 0.40 17.96 -18.01
N GLU A 361 0.03 18.31 -16.77
CA GLU A 361 0.22 19.66 -16.22
C GLU A 361 1.71 20.05 -16.17
N LYS A 362 2.58 19.15 -15.67
CA LYS A 362 4.05 19.36 -15.65
C LYS A 362 4.62 19.63 -17.04
N LEU A 363 4.22 18.82 -18.03
CA LEU A 363 4.74 18.93 -19.40
C LEU A 363 4.20 20.16 -20.14
N MET A 364 2.94 20.55 -19.90
CA MET A 364 2.42 21.83 -20.40
C MET A 364 3.17 23.01 -19.78
N TYR A 365 3.38 22.99 -18.45
CA TYR A 365 4.16 24.04 -17.75
C TYR A 365 5.58 24.16 -18.30
N ASN A 366 6.29 23.04 -18.49
CA ASN A 366 7.61 23.04 -19.12
C ASN A 366 7.59 23.57 -20.57
N ALA A 367 6.46 23.48 -21.27
CA ALA A 367 6.34 23.99 -22.63
C ALA A 367 6.17 25.52 -22.70
N TYR A 368 5.36 26.13 -21.81
CA TYR A 368 5.12 27.57 -21.84
C TYR A 368 6.02 28.39 -20.90
N GLU A 369 6.55 27.80 -19.82
CA GLU A 369 7.40 28.46 -18.83
C GLU A 369 8.83 27.89 -18.85
N GLY A 370 8.95 26.56 -18.73
CA GLY A 370 10.23 25.84 -18.72
C GLY A 370 10.61 25.31 -17.33
N CYS A 371 11.68 24.51 -17.29
CA CYS A 371 12.25 23.93 -16.06
C CYS A 371 13.78 24.09 -16.05
N ALA A 372 14.38 24.20 -14.86
CA ALA A 372 15.82 24.21 -14.68
C ALA A 372 16.31 22.84 -14.17
N ASN A 373 17.27 22.21 -14.86
CA ASN A 373 17.93 20.96 -14.50
C ASN A 373 17.04 19.71 -14.32
N ALA A 374 15.71 19.82 -14.47
CA ALA A 374 14.77 18.71 -14.26
C ALA A 374 14.25 18.10 -15.56
N LEU A 375 13.72 18.92 -16.47
CA LEU A 375 13.13 18.49 -17.73
C LEU A 375 13.78 19.23 -18.90
N THR A 376 13.98 18.53 -20.03
CA THR A 376 14.50 19.17 -21.25
C THR A 376 13.46 20.12 -21.86
N SER A 377 13.91 21.26 -22.38
CA SER A 377 13.02 22.17 -23.12
C SER A 377 12.46 21.50 -24.38
N PRO A 378 11.14 21.56 -24.63
CA PRO A 378 10.56 20.94 -25.82
C PRO A 378 10.91 21.72 -27.09
N PRO A 379 10.67 21.14 -28.29
CA PRO A 379 10.92 21.80 -29.56
C PRO A 379 10.27 23.19 -29.66
N LYS A 380 10.92 24.13 -30.36
CA LYS A 380 10.46 25.53 -30.47
C LYS A 380 8.99 25.64 -30.89
N VAL A 381 8.55 24.82 -31.84
CA VAL A 381 7.15 24.80 -32.32
C VAL A 381 6.14 24.45 -31.22
N ILE A 382 6.52 23.61 -30.26
CA ILE A 382 5.66 23.23 -29.12
C ILE A 382 5.63 24.36 -28.10
N ARG A 383 6.79 24.97 -27.80
CA ARG A 383 6.86 26.14 -26.91
C ARG A 383 6.02 27.29 -27.40
N THR A 384 6.13 27.65 -28.69
CA THR A 384 5.32 28.71 -29.29
C THR A 384 3.83 28.40 -29.22
N PHE A 385 3.43 27.14 -29.47
CA PHE A 385 2.03 26.74 -29.37
C PHE A 385 1.47 26.92 -27.95
N PHE A 386 2.14 26.38 -26.93
CA PHE A 386 1.67 26.47 -25.55
C PHE A 386 1.80 27.87 -24.95
N TYR A 387 2.77 28.67 -25.40
CA TYR A 387 2.88 30.07 -24.99
C TYR A 387 1.67 30.88 -25.47
N THR A 388 1.27 30.74 -26.74
CA THR A 388 0.09 31.43 -27.29
C THR A 388 -1.22 30.93 -26.68
N ASN A 389 -1.33 29.63 -26.39
CA ASN A 389 -2.55 29.00 -25.86
C ASN A 389 -2.54 28.79 -24.34
N ARG A 390 -1.64 29.47 -23.62
CA ARG A 390 -1.42 29.31 -22.18
C ARG A 390 -2.71 29.51 -21.38
N GLN A 391 -3.41 30.61 -21.65
CA GLN A 391 -4.61 30.98 -20.90
C GLN A 391 -5.69 29.89 -20.97
N THR A 392 -5.99 29.38 -22.17
CA THR A 392 -6.95 28.30 -22.37
C THR A 392 -6.61 27.05 -21.55
N CYS A 393 -5.33 26.71 -21.45
CA CYS A 393 -4.87 25.55 -20.67
C CYS A 393 -5.03 25.80 -19.16
N GLN A 394 -4.70 27.00 -18.68
CA GLN A 394 -4.85 27.39 -17.28
C GLN A 394 -6.33 27.46 -16.86
N ASP A 395 -7.18 28.05 -17.70
CA ASP A 395 -8.62 28.13 -17.45
C ASP A 395 -9.27 26.75 -17.39
N TRP A 396 -8.83 25.83 -18.28
CA TRP A 396 -9.29 24.45 -18.25
C TRP A 396 -8.89 23.73 -16.95
N LEU A 397 -7.62 23.82 -16.54
CA LEU A 397 -7.15 23.23 -15.28
C LEU A 397 -7.93 23.79 -14.10
N THR A 398 -8.00 25.12 -13.95
CA THR A 398 -8.70 25.81 -12.86
C THR A 398 -10.14 25.31 -12.72
N ARG A 399 -10.87 25.20 -13.84
CA ARG A 399 -12.26 24.74 -13.89
C ARG A 399 -12.48 23.29 -13.42
N ILE A 400 -11.45 22.43 -13.48
CA ILE A 400 -11.53 21.03 -13.05
C ILE A 400 -10.82 20.76 -11.72
N ARG A 401 -10.02 21.69 -11.18
CA ARG A 401 -9.24 21.52 -9.93
C ARG A 401 -10.10 20.99 -8.78
N LEU A 402 -11.26 21.61 -8.55
CA LEU A 402 -12.17 21.21 -7.46
C LEU A 402 -12.71 19.78 -7.65
N SER A 403 -12.98 19.37 -8.89
CA SER A 403 -13.39 17.99 -9.18
C SER A 403 -12.24 17.00 -8.97
N ILE A 404 -11.01 17.35 -9.38
CA ILE A 404 -9.83 16.52 -9.13
C ILE A 404 -9.58 16.34 -7.64
N MET A 405 -9.77 17.38 -6.82
CA MET A 405 -9.67 17.29 -5.36
C MET A 405 -10.63 16.25 -4.76
N ARG A 406 -11.88 16.19 -5.25
CA ARG A 406 -12.85 15.17 -4.83
C ARG A 406 -12.43 13.77 -5.27
N VAL A 407 -11.98 13.64 -6.52
CA VAL A 407 -11.50 12.36 -7.06
C VAL A 407 -10.23 11.88 -6.35
N GLY A 408 -9.36 12.79 -5.92
CA GLY A 408 -8.18 12.48 -5.11
C GLY A 408 -8.55 11.86 -3.76
N LEU A 409 -9.54 12.41 -3.05
CA LEU A 409 -10.07 11.83 -1.81
C LEU A 409 -10.77 10.48 -2.07
N LEU A 410 -11.58 10.39 -3.14
CA LEU A 410 -12.22 9.13 -3.56
C LEU A 410 -11.18 8.02 -3.81
N ALA A 411 -10.04 8.35 -4.43
CA ALA A 411 -8.99 7.40 -4.74
C ALA A 411 -8.08 7.04 -3.55
N GLY A 412 -8.27 7.66 -2.38
CA GLY A 412 -7.31 7.59 -1.28
C GLY A 412 -5.93 8.12 -1.67
N GLN A 413 -5.88 9.21 -2.45
CA GLN A 413 -4.66 9.90 -2.87
C GLN A 413 -4.67 11.37 -2.39
N PRO A 414 -4.51 11.62 -1.08
CA PRO A 414 -4.71 12.96 -0.50
C PRO A 414 -3.70 14.00 -1.02
N ALA A 415 -2.49 13.56 -1.39
CA ALA A 415 -1.45 14.44 -1.94
C ALA A 415 -1.90 15.18 -3.21
N VAL A 416 -2.74 14.54 -4.04
CA VAL A 416 -3.33 15.15 -5.23
C VAL A 416 -4.24 16.31 -4.83
N THR A 417 -5.10 16.08 -3.83
CA THR A 417 -6.04 17.08 -3.28
C THR A 417 -5.31 18.26 -2.66
N VAL A 418 -4.26 18.01 -1.86
CA VAL A 418 -3.44 19.06 -1.24
C VAL A 418 -2.80 19.94 -2.32
N ARG A 419 -2.17 19.34 -3.34
CA ARG A 419 -1.52 20.08 -4.43
C ARG A 419 -2.51 20.98 -5.16
N HIS A 420 -3.60 20.40 -5.67
CA HIS A 420 -4.59 21.18 -6.41
C HIS A 420 -5.28 22.23 -5.54
N GLY A 421 -5.49 21.93 -4.25
CA GLY A 421 -6.03 22.88 -3.28
C GLY A 421 -5.09 24.07 -3.05
N PHE A 422 -3.79 23.85 -2.87
CA PHE A 422 -2.82 24.94 -2.70
C PHE A 422 -2.70 25.81 -3.96
N ASP A 423 -2.68 25.20 -5.14
CA ASP A 423 -2.70 25.93 -6.42
C ASP A 423 -3.97 26.80 -6.51
N LEU A 424 -5.15 26.22 -6.24
CA LEU A 424 -6.43 26.92 -6.32
C LEU A 424 -6.57 28.05 -5.28
N LEU A 425 -6.14 27.83 -4.04
CA LEU A 425 -6.13 28.85 -3.00
C LEU A 425 -5.21 30.03 -3.34
N THR A 426 -4.09 29.74 -4.02
CA THR A 426 -3.18 30.79 -4.51
C THR A 426 -3.84 31.59 -5.64
N GLU A 427 -4.48 30.92 -6.60
CA GLU A 427 -5.24 31.55 -7.69
C GLU A 427 -6.38 32.44 -7.15
N MET A 428 -7.17 31.93 -6.18
CA MET A 428 -8.25 32.67 -5.52
C MET A 428 -7.74 33.93 -4.79
N LYS A 429 -6.58 33.85 -4.14
CA LYS A 429 -5.94 35.00 -3.49
C LYS A 429 -5.55 36.08 -4.51
N THR A 430 -4.98 35.69 -5.65
CA THR A 430 -4.55 36.65 -6.69
C THR A 430 -5.71 37.34 -7.40
N THR A 431 -6.87 36.69 -7.48
CA THR A 431 -8.07 37.19 -8.17
C THR A 431 -9.04 37.94 -7.25
N ASN A 432 -8.71 38.10 -5.96
CA ASN A 432 -9.56 38.68 -4.92
C ASN A 432 -10.95 37.99 -4.78
N LEU A 433 -11.08 36.71 -5.16
CA LEU A 433 -12.28 35.89 -4.94
C LEU A 433 -12.40 35.41 -3.47
N SER A 434 -12.03 36.27 -2.51
CA SER A 434 -11.77 35.91 -1.10
C SER A 434 -13.02 35.61 -0.26
N GLN A 435 -14.23 35.59 -0.83
CA GLN A 435 -15.49 35.60 -0.08
C GLN A 435 -16.59 34.66 -0.60
N GLY A 436 -16.22 33.52 -1.21
CA GLY A 436 -17.19 32.54 -1.72
C GLY A 436 -17.30 31.26 -0.89
N ASN A 437 -18.46 30.57 -0.95
CA ASN A 437 -18.65 29.21 -0.41
C ASN A 437 -17.62 28.22 -0.98
N GLU A 438 -17.16 28.45 -2.23
CA GLU A 438 -16.14 27.63 -2.88
C GLU A 438 -14.79 27.64 -2.14
N LEU A 439 -14.44 28.76 -1.48
CA LEU A 439 -13.22 28.86 -0.68
C LEU A 439 -13.30 27.95 0.55
N GLU A 440 -14.44 27.94 1.24
CA GLU A 440 -14.66 27.12 2.43
C GLU A 440 -14.65 25.62 2.09
N VAL A 441 -15.29 25.23 0.99
CA VAL A 441 -15.26 23.85 0.47
C VAL A 441 -13.84 23.42 0.08
N THR A 442 -13.08 24.32 -0.54
CA THR A 442 -11.68 24.06 -0.90
C THR A 442 -10.84 23.82 0.35
N ILE A 443 -10.96 24.68 1.37
CA ILE A 443 -10.25 24.53 2.65
C ILE A 443 -10.66 23.23 3.33
N MET A 444 -11.95 22.91 3.38
CA MET A 444 -12.45 21.66 3.96
C MET A 444 -11.81 20.42 3.31
N MET A 445 -11.73 20.36 1.98
CA MET A 445 -11.11 19.22 1.29
C MET A 445 -9.59 19.14 1.52
N VAL A 446 -8.90 20.29 1.65
CA VAL A 446 -7.47 20.30 1.99
C VAL A 446 -7.25 19.83 3.43
N VAL A 447 -8.05 20.32 4.37
CA VAL A 447 -7.99 19.91 5.79
C VAL A 447 -8.30 18.42 5.94
N GLU A 448 -9.28 17.91 5.18
CA GLU A 448 -9.58 16.48 5.11
C GLU A 448 -8.37 15.67 4.63
N ALA A 449 -7.77 16.08 3.51
CA ALA A 449 -6.61 15.41 2.96
C ALA A 449 -5.41 15.42 3.91
N LEU A 450 -5.18 16.52 4.63
CA LEU A 450 -4.11 16.62 5.63
C LEU A 450 -4.38 15.77 6.88
N CYS A 451 -5.65 15.58 7.25
CA CYS A 451 -6.03 14.65 8.30
C CYS A 451 -5.74 13.21 7.89
N GLU A 452 -6.09 12.80 6.67
CA GLU A 452 -5.75 11.48 6.11
C GLU A 452 -4.22 11.25 5.99
N LEU A 453 -3.43 12.33 5.85
CA LEU A 453 -1.96 12.28 5.84
C LEU A 453 -1.30 12.38 7.23
N HIS A 454 -2.08 12.48 8.31
CA HIS A 454 -1.59 12.69 9.67
C HIS A 454 -0.66 13.91 9.81
N CYS A 455 -1.03 15.05 9.20
CA CYS A 455 -0.23 16.27 9.16
C CYS A 455 -0.89 17.45 9.95
N PRO A 456 -0.96 17.39 11.30
CA PRO A 456 -1.66 18.39 12.11
C PRO A 456 -1.03 19.79 12.04
N GLU A 457 0.29 19.88 11.89
CA GLU A 457 1.01 21.16 11.80
C GLU A 457 0.58 21.98 10.57
N ALA A 458 0.37 21.31 9.44
CA ALA A 458 -0.10 21.96 8.21
C ALA A 458 -1.55 22.46 8.36
N ILE A 459 -2.40 21.72 9.08
CA ILE A 459 -3.78 22.11 9.38
C ILE A 459 -3.79 23.38 10.23
N GLN A 460 -2.94 23.46 11.26
CA GLN A 460 -2.79 24.68 12.08
C GLN A 460 -2.31 25.87 11.24
N GLY A 461 -1.37 25.65 10.32
CA GLY A 461 -0.91 26.67 9.36
C GLY A 461 -2.06 27.22 8.49
N ILE A 462 -2.95 26.36 8.01
CA ILE A 462 -4.14 26.77 7.24
C ILE A 462 -5.11 27.58 8.10
N ALA A 463 -5.32 27.22 9.37
CA ALA A 463 -6.20 27.97 10.27
C ALA A 463 -5.71 29.42 10.45
N VAL A 464 -4.40 29.59 10.68
CA VAL A 464 -3.79 30.92 10.82
C VAL A 464 -3.85 31.70 9.51
N TRP A 465 -3.51 31.05 8.39
CA TRP A 465 -3.57 31.66 7.06
C TRP A 465 -4.99 32.10 6.69
N SER A 466 -5.99 31.24 6.92
CA SER A 466 -7.41 31.53 6.64
C SER A 466 -7.90 32.74 7.43
N SER A 467 -7.54 32.83 8.71
CA SER A 467 -7.89 33.98 9.56
C SER A 467 -7.35 35.31 8.99
N SER A 468 -6.13 35.28 8.42
CA SER A 468 -5.50 36.47 7.82
C SER A 468 -6.05 36.88 6.45
N ILE A 469 -6.58 35.93 5.66
CA ILE A 469 -7.00 36.16 4.27
C ILE A 469 -8.53 36.27 4.13
N VAL A 470 -9.27 35.41 4.82
CA VAL A 470 -10.75 35.35 4.73
C VAL A 470 -11.40 36.37 5.66
N GLY A 471 -10.67 36.85 6.68
CA GLY A 471 -11.22 37.71 7.73
C GLY A 471 -12.26 37.01 8.62
N LYS A 472 -12.49 35.71 8.39
CA LYS A 472 -13.31 34.82 9.22
C LYS A 472 -12.37 33.83 9.93
N ASN A 473 -12.49 33.75 11.25
CA ASN A 473 -11.80 32.73 12.02
C ASN A 473 -12.55 31.40 11.86
N LEU A 474 -12.05 30.51 10.99
CA LEU A 474 -12.56 29.14 10.86
C LEU A 474 -12.03 28.27 12.03
N LEU A 475 -12.58 28.49 13.23
CA LEU A 475 -12.09 27.89 14.48
C LEU A 475 -12.14 26.35 14.47
N TRP A 476 -13.09 25.76 13.75
CA TRP A 476 -13.28 24.31 13.64
C TRP A 476 -12.08 23.58 13.03
N ILE A 477 -11.21 24.27 12.28
CA ILE A 477 -10.01 23.67 11.66
C ILE A 477 -9.05 23.13 12.72
N ASN A 478 -8.93 23.81 13.87
CA ASN A 478 -8.03 23.40 14.94
C ASN A 478 -8.49 22.09 15.62
N SER A 479 -9.79 21.82 15.61
CA SER A 479 -10.37 20.57 16.12
C SER A 479 -9.99 19.39 15.25
N VAL A 480 -9.93 19.58 13.92
CA VAL A 480 -9.44 18.54 12.99
C VAL A 480 -7.96 18.24 13.21
N ALA A 481 -7.16 19.24 13.59
CA ALA A 481 -5.77 19.00 13.97
C ALA A 481 -5.64 18.08 15.19
N GLN A 482 -6.56 18.18 16.18
CA GLN A 482 -6.58 17.25 17.31
C GLN A 482 -6.91 15.82 16.86
N GLN A 483 -7.84 15.65 15.92
CA GLN A 483 -8.15 14.34 15.33
C GLN A 483 -6.94 13.75 14.58
N ALA A 484 -6.21 14.56 13.80
CA ALA A 484 -5.02 14.13 13.08
C ALA A 484 -3.87 13.66 14.01
N GLU A 485 -3.80 14.20 15.24
CA GLU A 485 -2.90 13.74 16.30
C GLU A 485 -3.36 12.44 17.02
N GLY A 486 -4.56 11.94 16.71
CA GLY A 486 -5.17 10.78 17.36
C GLY A 486 -5.90 11.09 18.67
N ARG A 487 -6.26 12.36 18.94
CA ARG A 487 -7.00 12.77 20.14
C ARG A 487 -8.51 12.81 19.87
N PHE A 488 -9.10 11.64 19.65
CA PHE A 488 -10.48 11.51 19.20
C PHE A 488 -11.52 12.04 20.21
N GLU A 489 -11.34 11.80 21.51
CA GLU A 489 -12.30 12.25 22.53
C GLU A 489 -12.34 13.78 22.64
N LYS A 490 -11.19 14.44 22.49
CA LYS A 490 -11.12 15.91 22.51
C LYS A 490 -11.71 16.51 21.24
N ALA A 491 -11.37 15.95 20.08
CA ALA A 491 -11.88 16.42 18.80
C ALA A 491 -13.42 16.33 18.74
N SER A 492 -14.02 15.23 19.22
CA SER A 492 -15.48 15.07 19.21
C SER A 492 -16.21 16.08 20.10
N VAL A 493 -15.69 16.39 21.29
CA VAL A 493 -16.22 17.44 22.16
C VAL A 493 -16.15 18.81 21.48
N GLU A 494 -15.01 19.14 20.85
CA GLU A 494 -14.88 20.41 20.15
C GLU A 494 -15.82 20.48 18.94
N TYR A 495 -16.03 19.39 18.18
CA TYR A 495 -16.98 19.39 17.08
C TYR A 495 -18.42 19.66 17.54
N GLN A 496 -18.85 19.07 18.67
CA GLN A 496 -20.16 19.36 19.26
C GLN A 496 -20.32 20.83 19.60
N GLU A 497 -19.30 21.44 20.22
CA GLU A 497 -19.33 22.86 20.61
C GLU A 497 -19.43 23.77 19.38
N HIS A 498 -18.69 23.47 18.31
CA HIS A 498 -18.80 24.19 17.05
C HIS A 498 -20.19 24.03 16.41
N LEU A 499 -20.74 22.81 16.38
CA LEU A 499 -22.09 22.55 15.85
C LEU A 499 -23.17 23.29 16.64
N CYS A 500 -23.08 23.29 17.98
CA CYS A 500 -23.98 24.04 18.85
C CYS A 500 -23.92 25.54 18.57
N ALA A 501 -22.72 26.10 18.40
CA ALA A 501 -22.53 27.51 18.09
C ALA A 501 -23.05 27.90 16.70
N MET A 502 -22.85 27.02 15.70
CA MET A 502 -23.27 27.26 14.32
C MET A 502 -24.79 27.14 14.13
N THR A 503 -25.43 26.19 14.81
CA THR A 503 -26.87 25.92 14.66
C THR A 503 -27.74 26.61 15.71
N GLY A 504 -27.17 27.00 16.85
CA GLY A 504 -27.91 27.53 18.00
C GLY A 504 -28.73 26.49 18.77
N VAL A 505 -28.58 25.20 18.45
CA VAL A 505 -29.27 24.08 19.09
C VAL A 505 -28.25 23.23 19.82
N ASP A 506 -28.56 22.82 21.06
CA ASP A 506 -27.69 21.91 21.80
C ASP A 506 -27.76 20.50 21.20
N CYS A 507 -26.62 20.02 20.72
CA CYS A 507 -26.46 18.66 20.20
C CYS A 507 -25.43 17.85 21.01
N CYS A 508 -25.10 18.29 22.23
CA CYS A 508 -24.13 17.58 23.06
C CYS A 508 -24.65 16.19 23.48
N ILE A 509 -23.76 15.20 23.52
CA ILE A 509 -24.04 13.85 24.05
C ILE A 509 -23.30 13.59 25.35
N SER A 510 -23.63 12.47 26.02
CA SER A 510 -22.92 12.07 27.23
C SER A 510 -21.43 11.85 26.91
N SER A 511 -20.55 12.45 27.72
CA SER A 511 -19.11 12.37 27.52
C SER A 511 -18.37 12.50 28.85
N PHE A 512 -17.09 12.13 28.85
CA PHE A 512 -16.22 12.28 30.01
C PHE A 512 -16.12 13.75 30.43
N ASP A 513 -15.82 14.01 31.70
CA ASP A 513 -15.76 15.37 32.24
C ASP A 513 -14.83 16.26 31.40
N LYS A 514 -15.42 17.30 30.78
CA LYS A 514 -14.73 18.23 29.88
C LYS A 514 -13.51 18.89 30.54
N SER A 515 -13.58 19.17 31.83
CA SER A 515 -12.48 19.82 32.56
C SER A 515 -11.27 18.90 32.70
N VAL A 516 -11.52 17.61 32.96
CA VAL A 516 -10.46 16.60 33.07
C VAL A 516 -9.88 16.27 31.69
N LEU A 517 -10.73 16.18 30.67
CA LEU A 517 -10.31 15.95 29.27
C LEU A 517 -9.40 17.08 28.77
N THR A 518 -9.73 18.33 29.11
CA THR A 518 -8.91 19.49 28.76
C THR A 518 -7.55 19.44 29.47
N LEU A 519 -7.53 19.09 30.76
CA LEU A 519 -6.32 18.98 31.55
C LEU A 519 -5.37 17.87 31.03
N ALA A 520 -5.92 16.70 30.69
CA ALA A 520 -5.15 15.57 30.15
C ALA A 520 -4.43 15.93 28.83
N ASN A 521 -5.00 16.86 28.07
CA ASN A 521 -4.46 17.31 26.79
C ASN A 521 -3.60 18.59 26.88
N ALA A 522 -3.51 19.22 28.05
CA ALA A 522 -2.74 20.46 28.26
C ALA A 522 -1.21 20.25 28.36
N GLY A 523 -0.74 19.00 28.44
CA GLY A 523 0.64 18.64 28.80
C GLY A 523 1.66 18.46 27.66
N ARG A 524 1.32 18.70 26.39
CA ARG A 524 2.28 18.63 25.27
C ARG A 524 2.22 19.91 24.43
N ASN A 525 2.82 20.98 24.94
CA ASN A 525 3.08 22.19 24.18
C ASN A 525 4.17 21.91 23.14
N SER A 526 3.81 21.63 21.89
CA SER A 526 4.59 22.17 20.77
C SER A 526 4.25 23.65 20.66
N ALA A 527 5.26 24.46 20.39
CA ALA A 527 5.21 25.92 20.50
C ALA A 527 4.06 26.55 19.70
N SER A 528 3.15 27.24 20.38
CA SER A 528 2.34 28.31 19.80
C SER A 528 2.13 29.43 20.82
N PRO A 529 2.01 30.70 20.39
CA PRO A 529 2.06 31.85 21.29
C PRO A 529 0.81 31.89 22.16
N LYS A 530 1.03 32.09 23.46
CA LYS A 530 -0.01 32.24 24.47
C LYS A 530 -0.97 33.39 24.10
N HIS A 531 -2.24 33.07 23.85
CA HIS A 531 -3.32 34.00 24.17
C HIS A 531 -3.90 33.61 25.53
N SER A 532 -3.58 34.40 26.54
CA SER A 532 -4.21 34.37 27.86
C SER A 532 -5.66 34.82 27.73
N LEU A 533 -6.60 33.88 27.82
CA LEU A 533 -7.99 34.20 28.15
C LEU A 533 -8.19 33.88 29.63
N ASN A 534 -8.32 34.96 30.41
CA ASN A 534 -8.68 34.92 31.82
C ASN A 534 -9.98 34.12 32.01
N GLY A 535 -9.98 33.26 33.03
CA GLY A 535 -11.15 32.52 33.44
C GLY A 535 -12.25 33.45 33.94
N GLU A 536 -13.44 33.28 33.40
CA GLU A 536 -14.70 33.54 34.08
C GLU A 536 -15.77 32.66 33.45
N SER A 537 -16.41 31.86 34.30
CA SER A 537 -17.53 30.97 34.03
C SER A 537 -18.70 31.75 33.42
N ARG A 538 -18.75 31.83 32.09
CA ARG A 538 -19.91 32.36 31.37
C ARG A 538 -20.89 31.25 31.02
N LYS A 539 -22.06 31.35 31.67
CA LYS A 539 -23.33 30.75 31.23
C LYS A 539 -23.48 30.91 29.71
N THR A 540 -23.99 29.87 29.07
CA THR A 540 -24.39 29.77 27.66
C THR A 540 -25.33 30.91 27.26
N VAL A 541 -24.77 32.02 26.79
CA VAL A 541 -25.51 33.06 26.08
C VAL A 541 -25.45 32.70 24.61
N LEU A 542 -26.59 32.28 24.06
CA LEU A 542 -26.83 32.08 22.62
C LEU A 542 -26.40 33.33 21.84
N SER A 543 -25.20 33.30 21.27
CA SER A 543 -24.77 34.26 20.26
C SER A 543 -25.54 34.03 18.97
N LYS A 544 -25.80 35.09 18.20
CA LYS A 544 -26.40 35.01 16.87
C LYS A 544 -25.70 33.92 16.02
N PRO A 545 -26.43 33.08 15.26
CA PRO A 545 -25.84 32.09 14.38
C PRO A 545 -24.85 32.78 13.44
N THR A 546 -23.61 32.31 13.41
CA THR A 546 -22.67 32.65 12.34
C THR A 546 -23.22 32.07 11.03
N ASP A 547 -23.25 32.83 9.94
CA ASP A 547 -23.58 32.34 8.60
C ASP A 547 -22.57 31.25 8.18
N SER A 548 -22.85 30.00 8.58
CA SER A 548 -22.00 28.84 8.31
C SER A 548 -22.58 27.98 7.20
N SER A 549 -21.74 27.50 6.30
CA SER A 549 -22.20 26.68 5.19
C SER A 549 -22.80 25.35 5.67
N PRO A 550 -23.90 24.88 5.05
CA PRO A 550 -24.48 23.57 5.35
C PRO A 550 -23.51 22.40 5.14
N GLU A 551 -22.52 22.58 4.27
CA GLU A 551 -21.47 21.59 3.98
C GLU A 551 -20.53 21.39 5.16
N VAL A 552 -20.13 22.46 5.86
CA VAL A 552 -19.29 22.36 7.07
C VAL A 552 -20.05 21.73 8.22
N ILE A 553 -21.34 22.06 8.41
CA ILE A 553 -22.18 21.41 9.44
C ILE A 553 -22.23 19.90 9.18
N ASN A 554 -22.50 19.50 7.93
CA ASN A 554 -22.53 18.08 7.57
C ASN A 554 -21.15 17.41 7.73
N TYR A 555 -20.07 18.12 7.41
CA TYR A 555 -18.69 17.66 7.59
C TYR A 555 -18.36 17.39 9.06
N LEU A 556 -18.59 18.36 9.94
CA LEU A 556 -18.33 18.22 11.38
C LEU A 556 -19.19 17.11 12.01
N GLY A 557 -20.45 16.99 11.58
CA GLY A 557 -21.34 15.91 12.02
C GLY A 557 -20.80 14.51 11.70
N ASN A 558 -20.27 14.33 10.49
CA ASN A 558 -19.63 13.08 10.08
C ASN A 558 -18.28 12.87 10.78
N LYS A 559 -17.47 13.91 10.97
CA LYS A 559 -16.18 13.82 11.69
C LYS A 559 -16.31 13.42 13.14
N ALA A 560 -17.31 13.92 13.84
CA ALA A 560 -17.62 13.46 15.20
C ALA A 560 -17.97 11.97 15.21
N CYS A 561 -18.80 11.51 14.27
CA CYS A 561 -19.16 10.09 14.12
C CYS A 561 -17.92 9.22 13.87
N GLU A 562 -17.03 9.63 12.96
CA GLU A 562 -15.76 8.93 12.68
C GLU A 562 -14.86 8.84 13.92
N CYS A 563 -14.80 9.88 14.76
CA CYS A 563 -14.03 9.86 16.01
C CYS A 563 -14.56 8.78 16.97
N TYR A 564 -15.88 8.66 17.14
CA TYR A 564 -16.49 7.64 18.00
C TYR A 564 -16.26 6.22 17.49
N ILE A 565 -16.40 6.01 16.17
CA ILE A 565 -16.11 4.72 15.55
C ILE A 565 -14.65 4.33 15.75
N SER A 566 -13.72 5.29 15.65
CA SER A 566 -12.27 5.05 15.78
C SER A 566 -11.85 4.55 17.17
N ILE A 567 -12.60 4.90 18.22
CA ILE A 567 -12.37 4.45 19.60
C ILE A 567 -13.32 3.33 20.04
N ALA A 568 -14.12 2.77 19.11
CA ALA A 568 -15.12 1.74 19.35
C ALA A 568 -16.18 2.11 20.41
N ASP A 569 -16.54 3.39 20.52
CA ASP A 569 -17.61 3.85 21.42
C ASP A 569 -18.99 3.73 20.75
N TRP A 570 -19.50 2.50 20.70
CA TRP A 570 -20.76 2.17 20.02
C TRP A 570 -21.99 2.84 20.66
N ALA A 571 -21.95 3.07 21.97
CA ALA A 571 -23.04 3.75 22.68
C ALA A 571 -23.09 5.23 22.27
N ALA A 572 -21.94 5.91 22.24
CA ALA A 572 -21.86 7.29 21.77
C ALA A 572 -22.27 7.44 20.31
N VAL A 573 -21.95 6.47 19.42
CA VAL A 573 -22.43 6.52 18.02
C VAL A 573 -23.97 6.50 17.95
N GLN A 574 -24.63 5.66 18.76
CA GLN A 574 -26.08 5.58 18.78
C GLN A 574 -26.73 6.84 19.37
N GLU A 575 -26.15 7.41 20.43
CA GLU A 575 -26.55 8.71 20.98
C GLU A 575 -26.37 9.83 19.97
N TRP A 576 -25.22 9.84 19.27
CA TRP A 576 -24.91 10.83 18.24
C TRP A 576 -25.86 10.76 17.06
N GLN A 577 -26.23 9.56 16.61
CA GLN A 577 -27.23 9.37 15.57
C GLN A 577 -28.57 10.00 15.95
N ASN A 578 -29.02 9.79 17.20
CA ASN A 578 -30.26 10.36 17.71
C ASN A 578 -30.17 11.89 17.82
N ALA A 579 -29.08 12.41 18.39
CA ALA A 579 -28.84 13.85 18.53
C ALA A 579 -28.83 14.56 17.17
N ILE A 580 -28.18 13.99 16.17
CA ILE A 580 -28.15 14.52 14.80
C ILE A 580 -29.54 14.47 14.14
N HIS A 581 -30.31 13.41 14.35
CA HIS A 581 -31.67 13.32 13.84
C HIS A 581 -32.60 14.38 14.47
N ASP A 582 -32.46 14.63 15.77
CA ASP A 582 -33.22 15.68 16.47
C ASP A 582 -32.76 17.09 16.05
N LEU A 583 -31.46 17.29 15.85
CA LEU A 583 -30.89 18.51 15.26
C LEU A 583 -31.48 18.76 13.86
N LYS A 584 -31.54 17.73 13.02
CA LYS A 584 -32.10 17.81 11.66
C LYS A 584 -33.58 18.22 11.68
N LYS A 585 -34.37 17.68 12.61
CA LYS A 585 -35.78 18.04 12.81
C LYS A 585 -35.97 19.47 13.31
N SER A 586 -35.17 19.89 14.29
CA SER A 586 -35.28 21.20 14.93
C SER A 586 -34.86 22.36 14.02
N THR A 587 -33.86 22.14 13.17
CA THR A 587 -33.29 23.15 12.25
C THR A 587 -33.89 23.13 10.85
N SER A 588 -34.84 22.23 10.59
CA SER A 588 -35.44 21.95 9.26
C SER A 588 -34.40 21.72 8.14
N SER A 589 -33.18 21.30 8.49
CA SER A 589 -32.09 21.10 7.54
C SER A 589 -32.29 19.82 6.71
N THR A 590 -32.34 19.92 5.39
CA THR A 590 -32.38 18.75 4.49
C THR A 590 -31.00 18.19 4.15
N SER A 591 -29.93 18.97 4.39
CA SER A 591 -28.55 18.67 3.96
C SER A 591 -27.71 17.87 4.96
N LEU A 592 -28.15 17.73 6.22
CA LEU A 592 -27.40 17.03 7.25
C LEU A 592 -27.74 15.53 7.22
N ASN A 593 -26.79 14.71 6.77
CA ASN A 593 -26.92 13.26 6.71
C ASN A 593 -25.58 12.59 7.09
N LEU A 594 -25.64 11.68 8.06
CA LEU A 594 -24.49 10.84 8.39
C LEU A 594 -24.28 9.81 7.28
N LYS A 595 -23.02 9.65 6.85
CA LYS A 595 -22.62 8.77 5.74
C LYS A 595 -22.29 7.34 6.18
N ALA A 596 -22.24 7.08 7.48
CA ALA A 596 -21.89 5.77 8.02
C ALA A 596 -23.05 4.75 7.87
N ASP A 597 -22.71 3.49 7.58
CA ASP A 597 -23.67 2.39 7.54
C ASP A 597 -23.90 1.85 8.95
N PHE A 598 -25.05 2.18 9.53
CA PHE A 598 -25.39 1.80 10.90
C PHE A 598 -25.67 0.30 11.08
N ASN A 599 -26.01 -0.44 10.01
CA ASN A 599 -26.15 -1.90 10.12
C ASN A 599 -24.77 -2.54 10.32
N TYR A 600 -23.76 -2.01 9.62
CA TYR A 600 -22.37 -2.42 9.82
C TYR A 600 -21.88 -2.08 11.23
N ILE A 601 -22.14 -0.88 11.75
CA ILE A 601 -21.77 -0.51 13.13
C ILE A 601 -22.44 -1.42 14.16
N LYS A 602 -23.74 -1.70 14.01
CA LYS A 602 -24.46 -2.64 14.88
C LYS A 602 -23.86 -4.05 14.80
N SER A 603 -23.47 -4.51 13.61
CA SER A 603 -22.83 -5.82 13.44
C SER A 603 -21.52 -5.92 14.22
N LEU A 604 -20.69 -4.87 14.23
CA LEU A 604 -19.45 -4.80 15.02
C LEU A 604 -19.75 -4.81 16.52
N SER A 605 -20.67 -3.96 16.97
CA SER A 605 -21.07 -3.87 18.38
C SER A 605 -21.58 -5.21 18.94
N SER A 606 -22.44 -5.90 18.18
CA SER A 606 -22.93 -7.23 18.55
C SER A 606 -21.82 -8.29 18.52
N PHE A 607 -20.89 -8.23 17.56
CA PHE A 607 -19.76 -9.15 17.47
C PHE A 607 -18.82 -9.02 18.67
N GLU A 608 -18.40 -7.80 19.01
CA GLU A 608 -17.53 -7.52 20.15
C GLU A 608 -18.20 -7.86 21.50
N SER A 609 -19.52 -7.71 21.58
CA SER A 609 -20.32 -8.12 22.75
C SER A 609 -20.56 -9.64 22.85
N GLY A 610 -20.06 -10.44 21.90
CA GLY A 610 -20.24 -11.89 21.86
C GLY A 610 -21.65 -12.37 21.46
N LYS A 611 -22.49 -11.47 20.93
CA LYS A 611 -23.88 -11.76 20.53
C LYS A 611 -23.93 -12.17 19.05
N PHE A 612 -23.45 -13.36 18.74
CA PHE A 612 -23.27 -13.82 17.36
C PHE A 612 -24.57 -13.99 16.56
N VAL A 613 -25.69 -14.29 17.22
CA VAL A 613 -27.01 -14.41 16.54
C VAL A 613 -27.48 -13.05 16.04
N GLU A 614 -27.51 -12.03 16.91
CA GLU A 614 -27.84 -10.64 16.53
C GLU A 614 -26.88 -10.11 15.46
N CYS A 615 -25.58 -10.44 15.58
CA CYS A 615 -24.59 -10.08 14.56
C CYS A 615 -24.93 -10.70 13.19
N THR A 616 -25.34 -11.96 13.16
CA THR A 616 -25.74 -12.65 11.92
C THR A 616 -26.90 -11.96 11.23
N GLU A 617 -27.94 -11.60 11.99
CA GLU A 617 -29.12 -10.88 11.47
C GLU A 617 -28.74 -9.53 10.85
N GLN A 618 -27.80 -8.79 11.44
CA GLN A 618 -27.30 -7.54 10.86
C GLN A 618 -26.44 -7.77 9.61
N LEU A 619 -25.61 -8.82 9.58
CA LEU A 619 -24.75 -9.16 8.45
C LEU A 619 -25.54 -9.60 7.20
N GLU A 620 -26.75 -10.12 7.36
CA GLU A 620 -27.66 -10.47 6.25
C GLU A 620 -28.22 -9.23 5.52
N LEU A 621 -28.23 -8.07 6.18
CA LEU A 621 -28.65 -6.80 5.57
C LEU A 621 -27.54 -6.12 4.75
N LEU A 622 -26.28 -6.53 4.96
CA LEU A 622 -25.12 -5.96 4.27
C LEU A 622 -24.88 -6.64 2.92
N PRO A 623 -24.38 -5.92 1.90
CA PRO A 623 -24.16 -6.48 0.58
C PRO A 623 -23.09 -7.60 0.56
N GLY A 624 -23.09 -8.37 -0.52
CA GLY A 624 -22.16 -9.48 -0.76
C GLY A 624 -22.73 -10.85 -0.41
N GLU A 625 -21.86 -11.86 -0.40
CA GLU A 625 -22.27 -13.27 -0.27
C GLU A 625 -22.90 -13.61 1.09
N ASN A 626 -23.98 -14.40 1.04
CA ASN A 626 -24.74 -14.82 2.22
C ASN A 626 -23.96 -15.80 3.10
N ILE A 627 -24.06 -15.63 4.42
CA ILE A 627 -23.36 -16.47 5.41
C ILE A 627 -23.81 -17.95 5.34
N ASN A 628 -25.07 -18.20 4.98
CA ASN A 628 -25.65 -19.54 4.84
C ASN A 628 -24.99 -20.38 3.73
N LEU A 629 -24.40 -19.72 2.73
CA LEU A 629 -23.65 -20.39 1.67
C LEU A 629 -22.30 -20.94 2.19
N LEU A 630 -21.71 -20.29 3.20
CA LEU A 630 -20.46 -20.74 3.84
C LEU A 630 -20.70 -21.99 4.69
N ALA A 631 -21.86 -22.07 5.34
CA ALA A 631 -22.28 -23.20 6.18
C ALA A 631 -22.69 -24.46 5.37
N GLY A 632 -22.75 -24.37 4.03
CA GLY A 632 -23.06 -25.51 3.14
C GLY A 632 -24.53 -25.94 3.12
N GLY A 633 -25.46 -25.08 3.56
CA GLY A 633 -26.89 -25.38 3.61
C GLY A 633 -27.66 -25.22 2.29
N SER A 634 -27.04 -24.63 1.26
CA SER A 634 -27.65 -24.30 -0.03
C SER A 634 -27.21 -25.22 -1.16
N LYS A 635 -28.08 -25.44 -2.17
CA LYS A 635 -27.70 -26.12 -3.43
C LYS A 635 -26.77 -25.28 -4.32
N GLU A 636 -26.74 -23.96 -4.11
CA GLU A 636 -25.89 -23.02 -4.83
C GLU A 636 -24.48 -22.94 -4.22
N LYS A 637 -23.45 -22.95 -5.06
CA LYS A 637 -22.04 -22.83 -4.68
C LYS A 637 -21.60 -21.37 -4.77
N ILE A 638 -20.84 -20.91 -3.78
CA ILE A 638 -20.21 -19.57 -3.79
C ILE A 638 -19.24 -19.44 -4.97
N ASP A 639 -19.35 -18.36 -5.73
CA ASP A 639 -18.32 -17.99 -6.70
C ASP A 639 -17.13 -17.32 -5.99
N MET A 640 -16.10 -18.12 -5.70
CA MET A 640 -14.88 -17.67 -5.01
C MET A 640 -14.05 -16.65 -5.81
N LYS A 641 -14.41 -16.32 -7.05
CA LYS A 641 -13.78 -15.26 -7.84
C LYS A 641 -14.51 -13.91 -7.74
N LYS A 642 -15.71 -13.91 -7.18
CA LYS A 642 -16.59 -12.75 -7.10
C LYS A 642 -17.23 -12.71 -5.71
N LEU A 643 -16.45 -12.25 -4.73
CA LEU A 643 -16.94 -12.06 -3.36
C LEU A 643 -17.41 -10.63 -3.11
N LEU A 644 -16.87 -9.67 -3.86
CA LEU A 644 -17.27 -8.27 -3.76
C LEU A 644 -18.58 -8.04 -4.53
N PRO A 645 -19.50 -7.22 -3.99
CA PRO A 645 -20.73 -6.88 -4.69
C PRO A 645 -20.44 -5.96 -5.89
N ASN A 646 -21.30 -6.04 -6.90
CA ASN A 646 -21.36 -5.01 -7.95
C ASN A 646 -21.80 -3.66 -7.35
N MET A 647 -21.52 -2.56 -8.05
CA MET A 647 -21.79 -1.18 -7.57
C MET A 647 -20.97 -0.81 -6.33
N LEU A 648 -19.77 -1.38 -6.19
CA LEU A 648 -18.82 -1.02 -5.15
C LEU A 648 -18.02 0.21 -5.60
N SER A 649 -18.05 1.27 -4.81
CA SER A 649 -17.25 2.47 -5.04
C SER A 649 -15.75 2.13 -5.03
N PRO A 650 -14.92 2.77 -5.87
CA PRO A 650 -13.47 2.57 -5.84
C PRO A 650 -12.80 3.14 -4.58
N ASP A 651 -13.55 3.78 -3.67
CA ASP A 651 -13.03 4.25 -2.39
C ASP A 651 -12.42 3.12 -1.55
N PRO A 652 -11.16 3.23 -1.09
CA PRO A 652 -10.57 2.24 -0.20
C PRO A 652 -11.37 2.02 1.09
N ARG A 653 -12.14 3.00 1.58
CA ARG A 653 -13.02 2.87 2.76
C ARG A 653 -14.12 1.83 2.55
N GLU A 654 -14.72 1.80 1.36
CA GLU A 654 -15.75 0.82 1.01
C GLU A 654 -15.17 -0.59 0.85
N LEU A 655 -13.94 -0.68 0.34
CA LEU A 655 -13.20 -1.95 0.27
C LEU A 655 -12.83 -2.47 1.67
N GLN A 656 -12.38 -1.59 2.56
CA GLN A 656 -12.05 -1.93 3.95
C GLN A 656 -13.28 -2.49 4.69
N LYS A 657 -14.42 -1.80 4.60
CA LYS A 657 -15.71 -2.27 5.15
C LYS A 657 -16.07 -3.65 4.59
N SER A 658 -15.95 -3.85 3.28
CA SER A 658 -16.24 -5.13 2.64
C SER A 658 -15.34 -6.27 3.15
N ILE A 659 -14.05 -6.01 3.34
CA ILE A 659 -13.10 -7.00 3.88
C ILE A 659 -13.45 -7.34 5.34
N GLU A 660 -13.80 -6.37 6.16
CA GLU A 660 -14.18 -6.61 7.55
C GLU A 660 -15.48 -7.40 7.66
N VAL A 661 -16.47 -7.13 6.82
CA VAL A 661 -17.69 -7.95 6.70
C VAL A 661 -17.35 -9.40 6.34
N GLN A 662 -16.39 -9.63 5.43
CA GLN A 662 -15.93 -10.99 5.09
C GLN A 662 -15.27 -11.69 6.30
N LEU A 663 -14.49 -10.97 7.10
CA LEU A 663 -13.86 -11.48 8.32
C LEU A 663 -14.90 -11.81 9.40
N LEU A 664 -15.91 -10.95 9.60
CA LEU A 664 -17.02 -11.18 10.53
C LEU A 664 -17.84 -12.40 10.11
N ARG A 665 -18.24 -12.48 8.83
CA ARG A 665 -18.98 -13.63 8.27
C ARG A 665 -18.22 -14.95 8.49
N SER A 666 -16.91 -14.95 8.24
CA SER A 666 -16.05 -16.13 8.47
C SER A 666 -15.98 -16.53 9.94
N SER A 667 -15.83 -15.54 10.83
CA SER A 667 -15.68 -15.75 12.27
C SER A 667 -16.98 -16.26 12.91
N VAL A 668 -18.12 -15.66 12.57
CA VAL A 668 -19.44 -16.07 13.08
C VAL A 668 -19.84 -17.44 12.54
N CYS A 669 -19.55 -17.73 11.26
CA CYS A 669 -19.78 -19.05 10.68
C CYS A 669 -18.98 -20.13 11.43
N LEU A 670 -17.72 -19.85 11.79
CA LEU A 670 -16.91 -20.77 12.58
C LEU A 670 -17.45 -20.95 14.01
N ALA A 671 -17.79 -19.84 14.69
CA ALA A 671 -18.29 -19.87 16.06
C ALA A 671 -19.60 -20.65 16.20
N THR A 672 -20.51 -20.51 15.23
CA THR A 672 -21.80 -21.24 15.20
C THR A 672 -21.64 -22.71 14.82
N ALA A 673 -20.60 -23.06 14.07
CA ALA A 673 -20.29 -24.43 13.67
C ALA A 673 -19.62 -25.27 14.79
N LEU A 674 -19.12 -24.65 15.86
CA LEU A 674 -18.45 -25.32 17.00
C LEU A 674 -19.42 -26.01 18.00
N ASN A 675 -20.73 -26.06 17.73
CA ASN A 675 -21.67 -26.73 18.62
C ASN A 675 -21.47 -28.27 18.63
N PRO A 676 -21.50 -28.96 19.80
CA PRO A 676 -20.79 -30.23 20.01
C PRO A 676 -21.47 -31.49 19.47
N ILE A 677 -22.55 -31.37 18.70
CA ILE A 677 -23.37 -32.51 18.30
C ILE A 677 -23.73 -32.34 16.83
N GLU A 678 -22.85 -32.82 15.93
CA GLU A 678 -23.18 -33.54 14.68
C GLU A 678 -22.02 -33.56 13.67
N GLN A 679 -21.51 -34.77 13.43
CA GLN A 679 -20.79 -35.26 12.23
C GLN A 679 -19.54 -34.49 11.75
N ASP A 680 -18.36 -35.05 12.04
CA ASP A 680 -17.02 -34.66 11.53
C ASP A 680 -16.96 -34.33 10.03
N GLN A 681 -17.81 -34.95 9.19
CA GLN A 681 -17.86 -34.67 7.75
C GLN A 681 -18.39 -33.26 7.43
N LYS A 682 -19.38 -32.77 8.20
CA LYS A 682 -19.95 -31.42 8.02
C LYS A 682 -18.95 -30.34 8.41
N TRP A 683 -18.20 -30.56 9.49
CA TRP A 683 -17.13 -29.68 9.94
C TRP A 683 -15.99 -29.54 8.91
N GLN A 684 -15.58 -30.63 8.27
CA GLN A 684 -14.55 -30.58 7.20
C GLN A 684 -15.01 -29.77 5.99
N SER A 685 -16.28 -29.91 5.57
CA SER A 685 -16.82 -29.14 4.44
C SER A 685 -16.90 -27.63 4.74
N ILE A 686 -17.30 -27.25 5.96
CA ILE A 686 -17.40 -25.84 6.38
C ILE A 686 -16.00 -25.20 6.42
N THR A 687 -15.05 -25.88 7.07
CA THR A 687 -13.68 -25.38 7.19
C THR A 687 -12.98 -25.24 5.82
N GLU A 688 -13.22 -26.14 4.87
CA GLU A 688 -12.66 -26.02 3.51
C GLU A 688 -13.19 -24.78 2.77
N ASN A 689 -14.49 -24.50 2.87
CA ASN A 689 -15.11 -23.34 2.24
C ASN A 689 -14.63 -22.03 2.88
N VAL A 690 -14.57 -21.97 4.21
CA VAL A 690 -14.07 -20.80 4.94
C VAL A 690 -12.61 -20.51 4.60
N VAL A 691 -11.76 -21.54 4.52
CA VAL A 691 -10.35 -21.35 4.12
C VAL A 691 -10.24 -20.81 2.69
N LYS A 692 -11.07 -21.28 1.75
CA LYS A 692 -11.09 -20.73 0.37
C LYS A 692 -11.54 -19.27 0.36
N TYR A 693 -12.56 -18.95 1.15
CA TYR A 693 -13.09 -17.60 1.31
C TYR A 693 -12.01 -16.65 1.86
N LEU A 694 -11.36 -17.01 2.96
CA LEU A 694 -10.28 -16.22 3.58
C LEU A 694 -9.05 -16.08 2.67
N LYS A 695 -8.71 -17.11 1.88
CA LYS A 695 -7.66 -17.00 0.86
C LYS A 695 -7.99 -15.94 -0.19
N GLN A 696 -9.25 -15.85 -0.60
CA GLN A 696 -9.70 -14.83 -1.53
C GLN A 696 -9.73 -13.45 -0.86
N THR A 697 -10.24 -13.33 0.37
CA THR A 697 -10.16 -12.10 1.18
C THR A 697 -8.72 -11.58 1.27
N SER A 698 -7.76 -12.46 1.60
CA SER A 698 -6.33 -12.13 1.61
C SER A 698 -5.80 -11.63 0.25
N ARG A 699 -6.33 -12.10 -0.88
CA ARG A 699 -5.96 -11.58 -2.21
C ARG A 699 -6.55 -10.21 -2.49
N ILE A 700 -7.72 -9.90 -1.94
CA ILE A 700 -8.36 -8.58 -2.04
C ILE A 700 -7.60 -7.57 -1.16
N SER A 701 -7.33 -7.92 0.10
CA SER A 701 -6.65 -7.04 1.07
C SER A 701 -5.24 -6.61 0.67
N ILE A 702 -4.59 -7.33 -0.24
CA ILE A 702 -3.24 -6.97 -0.73
C ILE A 702 -3.27 -5.87 -1.82
N GLY A 703 -4.44 -5.56 -2.39
CA GLY A 703 -4.61 -4.54 -3.43
C GLY A 703 -4.04 -3.16 -3.04
N PRO A 704 -4.44 -2.59 -1.90
CA PRO A 704 -3.90 -1.31 -1.43
C PRO A 704 -2.37 -1.30 -1.22
N LEU A 705 -1.79 -2.41 -0.76
CA LEU A 705 -0.33 -2.54 -0.58
C LEU A 705 0.41 -2.51 -1.93
N ARG A 706 -0.20 -3.08 -2.98
CA ARG A 706 0.33 -2.99 -4.35
C ARG A 706 0.27 -1.55 -4.86
N LEU A 707 -0.85 -0.86 -4.66
CA LEU A 707 -1.01 0.54 -5.07
C LEU A 707 -0.02 1.49 -4.36
N SER A 708 0.27 1.28 -3.07
CA SER A 708 1.30 2.02 -2.34
C SER A 708 2.68 1.93 -3.01
N THR A 709 3.03 0.76 -3.57
CA THR A 709 4.29 0.56 -4.27
C THR A 709 4.26 1.21 -5.66
N LEU A 710 3.13 1.14 -6.37
CA LEU A 710 2.93 1.81 -7.67
C LEU A 710 3.13 3.33 -7.59
N THR A 711 2.69 3.96 -6.50
CA THR A 711 2.82 5.41 -6.28
C THR A 711 4.16 5.81 -5.66
N VAL A 712 5.06 4.85 -5.41
CA VAL A 712 6.36 5.08 -4.76
C VAL A 712 6.19 5.71 -3.36
N SER A 713 5.10 5.35 -2.66
CA SER A 713 4.92 5.72 -1.26
C SER A 713 6.00 5.05 -0.42
N GLN A 714 6.61 5.78 0.52
CA GLN A 714 7.60 5.19 1.42
C GLN A 714 6.96 4.36 2.53
N SER A 715 5.66 4.52 2.81
CA SER A 715 4.93 3.76 3.83
C SER A 715 3.83 2.86 3.23
N LEU A 716 3.44 1.85 4.01
CA LEU A 716 2.30 0.97 3.74
C LEU A 716 1.04 1.48 4.47
N PRO A 717 -0.17 1.28 3.91
CA PRO A 717 -1.42 1.66 4.57
C PRO A 717 -1.69 0.76 5.78
N VAL A 718 -1.81 1.35 6.97
CA VAL A 718 -1.90 0.62 8.26
C VAL A 718 -3.12 -0.31 8.30
N LEU A 719 -4.34 0.21 8.11
CA LEU A 719 -5.57 -0.57 8.23
C LEU A 719 -5.63 -1.72 7.24
N SER A 720 -5.34 -1.47 5.95
CA SER A 720 -5.31 -2.52 4.93
C SER A 720 -4.22 -3.57 5.19
N THR A 721 -3.10 -3.17 5.81
CA THR A 721 -2.07 -4.12 6.25
C THR A 721 -2.59 -4.98 7.39
N LEU A 722 -3.22 -4.41 8.41
CA LEU A 722 -3.82 -5.17 9.52
C LEU A 722 -4.86 -6.18 9.03
N GLN A 723 -5.75 -5.77 8.12
CA GLN A 723 -6.76 -6.65 7.52
C GLN A 723 -6.15 -7.89 6.83
N LEU A 724 -5.01 -7.72 6.12
CA LEU A 724 -4.28 -8.83 5.52
C LEU A 724 -3.75 -9.81 6.58
N TYR A 725 -3.23 -9.30 7.71
CA TYR A 725 -2.71 -10.10 8.81
C TYR A 725 -3.84 -10.81 9.55
N CYS A 726 -4.96 -10.12 9.84
CA CYS A 726 -6.15 -10.70 10.47
C CYS A 726 -6.74 -11.82 9.61
N SER A 727 -6.86 -11.61 8.29
CA SER A 727 -7.30 -12.65 7.35
C SER A 727 -6.40 -13.89 7.41
N SER A 728 -5.07 -13.70 7.43
CA SER A 728 -4.12 -14.80 7.50
C SER A 728 -4.11 -15.50 8.86
N ALA A 729 -4.30 -14.76 9.95
CA ALA A 729 -4.39 -15.31 11.29
C ALA A 729 -5.62 -16.23 11.42
N LEU A 730 -6.77 -15.78 10.92
CA LEU A 730 -7.99 -16.57 10.91
C LEU A 730 -7.85 -17.80 9.98
N GLU A 731 -7.27 -17.64 8.79
CA GLU A 731 -7.00 -18.74 7.85
C GLU A 731 -6.15 -19.85 8.51
N ASN A 732 -5.07 -19.45 9.20
CA ASN A 732 -4.17 -20.36 9.89
C ASN A 732 -4.83 -21.03 11.10
N THR A 733 -5.62 -20.30 11.87
CA THR A 733 -6.36 -20.82 13.04
C THR A 733 -7.31 -21.94 12.61
N VAL A 734 -8.12 -21.69 11.58
CA VAL A 734 -9.05 -22.69 11.01
C VAL A 734 -8.29 -23.89 10.44
N SER A 735 -7.20 -23.66 9.70
CA SER A 735 -6.43 -24.74 9.07
C SER A 735 -5.72 -25.64 10.09
N ASN A 736 -5.25 -25.06 11.20
CA ASN A 736 -4.53 -25.77 12.25
C ASN A 736 -5.46 -26.38 13.31
N ARG A 737 -6.78 -26.12 13.25
CA ARG A 737 -7.76 -26.50 14.29
C ARG A 737 -7.36 -26.00 15.69
N LEU A 738 -6.77 -24.80 15.75
CA LEU A 738 -6.58 -24.04 16.97
C LEU A 738 -7.91 -23.40 17.36
#